data_AF-A0A1F5VFL3-F1
#
_entry.id   AF-A0A1F5VFL3-F1
#
_cell.length_a   1.000
_cell.length_b   1.000
_cell.length_c   1.000
_cell.angle_alpha   90.00
_cell.angle_beta   90.00
_cell.angle_gamma   90.00
#
_symmetry.space_group_name_H-M   'P 1'
#
loop_
_entity.id
_entity.type
_entity.pdbx_description
1 polymer ?
#
loop_
_entity_poly.entity_id
_entity_poly.type
_entity_poly.pdbx_seq_one_letter_code
_entity_poly.pdbx_strand_id
1 'polypeptide(L)'
;MQDQEPKKILGGLIAAFSLIIIVGLVWFFSFSPASPIGAGWFLFSFAAGLSMIILPCTLPLAFVIVPLSMGKGVAKGLKIALAFSLGIAITLSLYGVLAAYFGEVAVGTLGAPLEVVKNWLYFIAGLFAYIFALGELGLVRFRMPTYSGAYPSFIQRQGDVFKALLLGLFLGNIGIGCPHPATPLILTRIAVSGDIFYGWLLFFVHAAGRVIPLILLAILGILGLNALSWLTSRREKIERATGWAMVFVAAFILVLGLFSHDWWVWSGTHSLLETITQEERFVGIISERFQSFVPHIHGFDELEGKTGLFGLPLWLGNWVLLALWIIPFFWYWLVKGGGLASPSQGGRLLFWFFVTLSLFLWLLFGYTIPHWFQEHKALGDVEALPVEIDIVPRTELGIGALVGFELKIQDRSGEPLNEVLEYSHERLIHVLIIHEDFKLFNHFHPEDFTVLTEDMFRTGVFPFALTFQKEGRYIVAVDFTHKGHEVAFTKTFDVGQRKPSALLKDFSKKGKFNGLDVVIEIDPANLVFNEKSHFKYSFSRGGVGAGIAPTPVADLEPYLGAPMHFAIVSADLSSFAHTHGTLSAEEEEHHGWRAVSEALAHEGEEEDSRKEKGEATKLPNKFGPDIFLNYTFPYPGIYTIFGEARHQGKVILTKFMVEVGADQDGAMPAPNEH
;
A
#
# COMPACT_ATOMS: atom_id res chain seq x y z
N MET A 1 -29.93 -51.96 9.98
CA MET A 1 -29.75 -50.58 10.48
C MET A 1 -28.30 -50.10 10.52
N GLN A 2 -27.29 -50.92 10.14
CA GLN A 2 -25.87 -50.57 10.25
C GLN A 2 -25.29 -49.75 9.06
N ASP A 3 -26.09 -49.51 8.01
CA ASP A 3 -25.64 -48.92 6.74
C ASP A 3 -26.01 -47.43 6.56
N GLN A 4 -26.68 -46.84 7.56
CA GLN A 4 -27.13 -45.44 7.53
C GLN A 4 -26.25 -44.47 8.35
N GLU A 5 -25.55 -44.95 9.38
CA GLU A 5 -24.66 -44.09 10.18
C GLU A 5 -23.51 -43.45 9.38
N PRO A 6 -22.74 -44.18 8.55
CA PRO A 6 -21.64 -43.56 7.80
C PRO A 6 -22.13 -42.51 6.80
N LYS A 7 -23.34 -42.66 6.25
CA LYS A 7 -23.95 -41.68 5.32
C LYS A 7 -24.41 -40.40 6.03
N LYS A 8 -24.89 -40.50 7.27
CA LYS A 8 -25.29 -39.33 8.08
C LYS A 8 -24.08 -38.51 8.54
N ILE A 9 -23.03 -39.19 9.01
CA ILE A 9 -21.76 -38.53 9.40
C ILE A 9 -21.14 -37.80 8.21
N LEU A 10 -21.14 -38.44 7.06
CA LEU A 10 -20.63 -37.91 5.80
C LEU A 10 -21.46 -36.74 5.26
N GLY A 11 -22.79 -36.81 5.35
CA GLY A 11 -23.67 -35.68 5.03
C GLY A 11 -23.41 -34.47 5.94
N GLY A 12 -23.20 -34.72 7.24
CA GLY A 12 -22.81 -33.69 8.20
C GLY A 12 -21.46 -33.05 7.86
N LEU A 13 -20.47 -33.84 7.46
CA LEU A 13 -19.17 -33.34 7.00
C LEU A 13 -19.31 -32.45 5.76
N ILE A 14 -20.06 -32.89 4.74
CA ILE A 14 -20.28 -32.10 3.51
C ILE A 14 -20.96 -30.76 3.84
N ALA A 15 -21.96 -30.75 4.72
CA ALA A 15 -22.64 -29.54 5.16
C ALA A 15 -21.69 -28.59 5.90
N ALA A 16 -20.89 -29.11 6.83
CA ALA A 16 -19.89 -28.33 7.57
C ALA A 16 -18.82 -27.72 6.64
N PHE A 17 -18.28 -28.51 5.71
CA PHE A 17 -17.31 -28.02 4.71
C PHE A 17 -17.90 -26.94 3.80
N SER A 18 -19.14 -27.14 3.34
CA SER A 18 -19.83 -26.16 2.49
C SER A 18 -20.09 -24.86 3.25
N LEU A 19 -20.47 -24.95 4.53
CA LEU A 19 -20.67 -23.79 5.39
C LEU A 19 -19.38 -23.00 5.60
N ILE A 20 -18.26 -23.67 5.87
CA ILE A 20 -16.93 -23.03 6.02
C ILE A 20 -16.56 -22.25 4.76
N ILE A 21 -16.79 -22.84 3.58
CA ILE A 21 -16.51 -22.19 2.30
C ILE A 21 -17.41 -20.97 2.12
N ILE A 22 -18.73 -21.11 2.33
CA ILE A 22 -19.68 -20.01 2.15
C ILE A 22 -19.37 -18.86 3.10
N VAL A 23 -19.18 -19.15 4.40
CA VAL A 23 -18.86 -18.13 5.40
C VAL A 23 -17.52 -17.47 5.10
N GLY A 24 -16.50 -18.25 4.72
CA GLY A 24 -15.19 -17.72 4.36
C GLY A 24 -15.22 -16.83 3.11
N LEU A 25 -16.02 -17.18 2.10
CA LEU A 25 -16.20 -16.37 0.90
C LEU A 25 -17.01 -15.09 1.18
N VAL A 26 -18.09 -15.19 1.95
CA VAL A 26 -18.87 -14.03 2.38
C VAL A 26 -18.00 -13.10 3.21
N TRP A 27 -17.20 -13.63 4.13
CA TRP A 27 -16.23 -12.85 4.86
C TRP A 27 -15.21 -12.19 3.92
N PHE A 28 -14.64 -12.94 2.98
CA PHE A 28 -13.67 -12.41 2.01
C PHE A 28 -14.21 -11.24 1.18
N PHE A 29 -15.43 -11.36 0.66
CA PHE A 29 -15.98 -10.36 -0.26
C PHE A 29 -16.76 -9.24 0.44
N SER A 30 -17.21 -9.44 1.68
CA SER A 30 -18.08 -8.47 2.37
C SER A 30 -17.47 -7.84 3.62
N PHE A 31 -16.48 -8.50 4.24
CA PHE A 31 -15.98 -8.14 5.58
C PHE A 31 -14.44 -8.17 5.72
N SER A 32 -13.70 -8.64 4.70
CA SER A 32 -12.25 -8.82 4.79
C SER A 32 -11.50 -7.50 4.67
N PRO A 33 -10.61 -7.15 5.61
CA PRO A 33 -9.83 -5.92 5.54
C PRO A 33 -8.85 -5.91 4.37
N ALA A 34 -8.61 -4.76 3.73
CA ALA A 34 -7.59 -4.63 2.67
C ALA A 34 -6.16 -4.66 3.23
N SER A 35 -5.97 -4.24 4.49
CA SER A 35 -4.72 -4.29 5.26
C SER A 35 -4.85 -5.16 6.51
N PRO A 36 -4.87 -6.51 6.39
CA PRO A 36 -5.00 -7.38 7.56
C PRO A 36 -3.90 -7.12 8.60
N ILE A 37 -4.17 -7.29 9.90
CA ILE A 37 -3.18 -7.03 10.98
C ILE A 37 -2.91 -8.31 11.75
N GLY A 38 -1.64 -8.58 12.07
CA GLY A 38 -1.25 -9.73 12.90
C GLY A 38 -1.85 -11.06 12.40
N ALA A 39 -2.72 -11.66 13.22
CA ALA A 39 -3.43 -12.90 12.88
C ALA A 39 -4.38 -12.74 11.67
N GLY A 40 -4.88 -11.53 11.39
CA GLY A 40 -5.76 -11.21 10.28
C GLY A 40 -5.15 -11.53 8.92
N TRP A 41 -3.82 -11.43 8.75
CA TRP A 41 -3.14 -11.84 7.52
C TRP A 41 -3.38 -13.32 7.21
N PHE A 42 -3.43 -14.18 8.22
CA PHE A 42 -3.71 -15.60 8.02
C PHE A 42 -5.17 -15.82 7.62
N LEU A 43 -6.12 -15.10 8.21
CA LEU A 43 -7.53 -15.19 7.83
C LEU A 43 -7.77 -14.68 6.40
N PHE A 44 -7.19 -13.53 6.06
CA PHE A 44 -7.18 -12.98 4.70
C PHE A 44 -6.57 -13.96 3.69
N SER A 45 -5.40 -14.49 4.01
CA SER A 45 -4.68 -15.45 3.18
C SER A 45 -5.48 -16.74 2.95
N PHE A 46 -6.10 -17.26 4.02
CA PHE A 46 -6.99 -18.41 3.98
C PHE A 46 -8.22 -18.16 3.10
N ALA A 47 -8.88 -17.02 3.30
CA ALA A 47 -10.10 -16.64 2.59
C ALA A 47 -9.82 -16.34 1.09
N ALA A 48 -8.69 -15.70 0.79
CA ALA A 48 -8.18 -15.55 -0.57
C ALA A 48 -7.97 -16.93 -1.22
N GLY A 49 -7.34 -17.86 -0.49
CA GLY A 49 -7.16 -19.25 -0.92
C GLY A 49 -8.48 -19.95 -1.25
N LEU A 50 -9.50 -19.79 -0.41
CA LEU A 50 -10.85 -20.32 -0.66
C LEU A 50 -11.45 -19.79 -1.96
N SER A 51 -11.30 -18.48 -2.22
CA SER A 51 -11.85 -17.84 -3.42
C SER A 51 -11.17 -18.28 -4.72
N MET A 52 -9.95 -18.84 -4.64
CA MET A 52 -9.24 -19.31 -5.82
C MET A 52 -9.96 -20.44 -6.57
N ILE A 53 -10.90 -21.18 -5.97
CA ILE A 53 -11.65 -22.23 -6.71
C ILE A 53 -12.57 -21.65 -7.79
N ILE A 54 -13.06 -20.42 -7.60
CA ILE A 54 -13.91 -19.74 -8.58
C ILE A 54 -13.07 -19.28 -9.77
N LEU A 55 -11.75 -19.14 -9.58
CA LEU A 55 -10.87 -18.75 -10.65
C LEU A 55 -10.72 -19.85 -11.69
N PRO A 56 -10.86 -19.52 -12.98
CA PRO A 56 -10.71 -20.45 -14.08
C PRO A 56 -9.43 -21.28 -14.07
N CYS A 57 -8.34 -20.70 -13.58
CA CYS A 57 -7.04 -21.32 -13.67
C CYS A 57 -6.82 -22.44 -12.65
N THR A 58 -7.60 -22.52 -11.57
CA THR A 58 -7.49 -23.60 -10.57
C THR A 58 -8.46 -24.75 -10.87
N LEU A 59 -9.46 -24.48 -11.71
CA LEU A 59 -10.45 -25.45 -12.18
C LEU A 59 -9.83 -26.77 -12.67
N PRO A 60 -8.68 -26.78 -13.39
CA PRO A 60 -8.08 -28.03 -13.83
C PRO A 60 -7.66 -28.98 -12.72
N LEU A 61 -7.37 -28.48 -11.52
CA LEU A 61 -7.02 -29.33 -10.38
C LEU A 61 -8.17 -30.25 -9.98
N ALA A 62 -9.42 -29.77 -10.09
CA ALA A 62 -10.61 -30.58 -9.82
C ALA A 62 -10.72 -31.76 -10.80
N PHE A 63 -10.34 -31.56 -12.07
CA PHE A 63 -10.31 -32.65 -13.07
C PHE A 63 -9.20 -33.68 -12.83
N VAL A 64 -8.24 -33.39 -11.96
CA VAL A 64 -7.17 -34.33 -11.59
C VAL A 64 -7.52 -35.07 -10.30
N ILE A 65 -7.80 -34.34 -9.23
CA ILE A 65 -8.02 -34.92 -7.90
C ILE A 65 -9.27 -35.81 -7.86
N VAL A 66 -10.37 -35.39 -8.50
CA VAL A 66 -11.65 -36.12 -8.40
C VAL A 66 -11.57 -37.48 -9.11
N PRO A 67 -11.13 -37.59 -10.38
CA PRO A 67 -10.99 -38.90 -11.01
C PRO A 67 -9.92 -39.80 -10.38
N LEU A 68 -8.87 -39.23 -9.78
CA LEU A 68 -7.84 -40.02 -9.08
C LEU A 68 -8.38 -40.66 -7.79
N SER A 69 -9.28 -39.98 -7.09
CA SER A 69 -9.89 -40.47 -5.84
C SER A 69 -11.13 -41.34 -6.07
N MET A 70 -11.85 -41.16 -7.18
CA MET A 70 -13.09 -41.87 -7.50
C MET A 70 -12.87 -43.36 -7.78
N GLY A 71 -13.81 -44.22 -7.34
CA GLY A 71 -13.78 -45.66 -7.62
C GLY A 71 -12.73 -46.48 -6.84
N LYS A 72 -11.96 -45.85 -5.93
CA LYS A 72 -10.90 -46.49 -5.12
C LYS A 72 -11.38 -46.95 -3.72
N GLY A 73 -12.63 -46.68 -3.36
CA GLY A 73 -13.17 -46.85 -2.00
C GLY A 73 -12.83 -45.67 -1.08
N VAL A 74 -13.64 -45.45 -0.04
CA VAL A 74 -13.58 -44.23 0.79
C VAL A 74 -12.20 -43.99 1.42
N ALA A 75 -11.65 -45.00 2.12
CA ALA A 75 -10.39 -44.86 2.84
C ALA A 75 -9.20 -44.57 1.90
N LYS A 76 -9.14 -45.24 0.74
CA LYS A 76 -8.05 -45.06 -0.22
C LYS A 76 -8.22 -43.77 -1.03
N GLY A 77 -9.43 -43.43 -1.44
CA GLY A 77 -9.74 -42.18 -2.15
C GLY A 77 -9.43 -40.94 -1.31
N LEU A 78 -9.70 -40.99 0.00
CA LEU A 78 -9.37 -39.90 0.92
C LEU A 78 -7.86 -39.75 1.11
N LYS A 79 -7.11 -40.85 1.25
CA LYS A 79 -5.63 -40.81 1.30
C LYS A 79 -5.02 -40.19 0.05
N ILE A 80 -5.56 -40.51 -1.13
CA ILE A 80 -5.16 -39.92 -2.41
C ILE A 80 -5.42 -38.41 -2.41
N ALA A 81 -6.62 -37.97 -2.00
CA ALA A 81 -6.99 -36.55 -1.96
C ALA A 81 -6.11 -35.75 -0.99
N LEU A 82 -5.86 -36.29 0.20
CA LEU A 82 -4.99 -35.65 1.21
C LEU A 82 -3.53 -35.58 0.73
N ALA A 83 -3.01 -36.65 0.12
CA ALA A 83 -1.66 -36.64 -0.42
C ALA A 83 -1.50 -35.61 -1.56
N PHE A 84 -2.47 -35.52 -2.46
CA PHE A 84 -2.50 -34.48 -3.50
C PHE A 84 -2.52 -33.07 -2.90
N SER A 85 -3.37 -32.85 -1.90
CA SER A 85 -3.50 -31.56 -1.21
C SER A 85 -2.22 -31.17 -0.47
N LEU A 86 -1.55 -32.13 0.17
CA LEU A 86 -0.25 -31.92 0.81
C LEU A 86 0.81 -31.49 -0.20
N GLY A 87 0.82 -32.08 -1.39
CA GLY A 87 1.73 -31.66 -2.46
C GLY A 87 1.53 -30.20 -2.87
N ILE A 88 0.27 -29.76 -3.02
CA ILE A 88 -0.06 -28.35 -3.31
C ILE A 88 0.43 -27.44 -2.18
N ALA A 89 0.17 -27.83 -0.93
CA ALA A 89 0.58 -27.05 0.24
C ALA A 89 2.09 -26.86 0.30
N ILE A 90 2.88 -27.92 0.09
CA ILE A 90 4.34 -27.83 0.05
C ILE A 90 4.80 -26.86 -1.02
N THR A 91 4.28 -26.97 -2.25
CA THR A 91 4.68 -26.10 -3.35
C THR A 91 4.38 -24.64 -3.05
N LEU A 92 3.15 -24.31 -2.64
CA LEU A 92 2.79 -22.93 -2.29
C LEU A 92 3.65 -22.41 -1.14
N SER A 93 3.80 -23.16 -0.05
CA SER A 93 4.67 -22.75 1.06
C SER A 93 6.12 -22.46 0.64
N LEU A 94 6.67 -23.18 -0.34
CA LEU A 94 7.98 -22.88 -0.92
C LEU A 94 8.01 -21.54 -1.64
N TYR A 95 6.93 -21.14 -2.33
CA TYR A 95 6.84 -19.79 -2.91
C TYR A 95 6.83 -18.70 -1.84
N GLY A 96 6.20 -18.95 -0.68
CA GLY A 96 6.27 -18.04 0.48
C GLY A 96 7.71 -17.89 0.99
N VAL A 97 8.45 -18.99 1.10
CA VAL A 97 9.89 -18.97 1.45
C VAL A 97 10.69 -18.16 0.43
N LEU A 98 10.48 -18.43 -0.87
CA LEU A 98 11.19 -17.73 -1.93
C LEU A 98 10.87 -16.23 -1.93
N ALA A 99 9.61 -15.84 -1.75
CA ALA A 99 9.22 -14.43 -1.68
C ALA A 99 9.86 -13.71 -0.49
N ALA A 100 9.90 -14.34 0.69
CA ALA A 100 10.56 -13.78 1.88
C ALA A 100 12.06 -13.62 1.64
N TYR A 101 12.71 -14.67 1.11
CA TYR A 101 14.14 -14.66 0.79
C TYR A 101 14.50 -13.58 -0.24
N PHE A 102 13.75 -13.48 -1.33
CA PHE A 102 13.99 -12.43 -2.33
C PHE A 102 13.71 -11.03 -1.78
N GLY A 103 12.71 -10.87 -0.90
CA GLY A 103 12.48 -9.63 -0.18
C GLY A 103 13.66 -9.23 0.69
N GLU A 104 14.15 -10.14 1.53
CA GLU A 104 15.32 -9.94 2.40
C GLU A 104 16.58 -9.60 1.58
N VAL A 105 16.84 -10.31 0.48
CA VAL A 105 18.00 -10.07 -0.39
C VAL A 105 17.87 -8.76 -1.16
N ALA A 106 16.71 -8.46 -1.75
CA ALA A 106 16.51 -7.26 -2.56
C ALA A 106 16.56 -5.98 -1.71
N VAL A 107 15.93 -5.99 -0.53
CA VAL A 107 15.89 -4.86 0.39
C VAL A 107 17.20 -4.74 1.17
N GLY A 108 17.80 -5.86 1.59
CA GLY A 108 18.99 -5.88 2.45
C GLY A 108 20.33 -5.80 1.73
N THR A 109 20.51 -6.49 0.59
CA THR A 109 21.84 -6.62 -0.06
C THR A 109 22.02 -5.77 -1.32
N LEU A 110 20.94 -5.51 -2.06
CA LEU A 110 21.00 -4.79 -3.34
C LEU A 110 20.60 -3.31 -3.22
N GLY A 111 19.98 -2.89 -2.11
CA GLY A 111 19.50 -1.52 -1.92
C GLY A 111 18.54 -1.06 -3.02
N ALA A 112 17.90 -1.99 -3.72
CA ALA A 112 17.04 -1.68 -4.85
C ALA A 112 15.75 -1.01 -4.34
N PRO A 113 15.27 0.08 -4.97
CA PRO A 113 13.99 0.67 -4.63
C PRO A 113 12.89 -0.40 -4.72
N LEU A 114 12.02 -0.48 -3.72
CA LEU A 114 10.89 -1.44 -3.67
C LEU A 114 10.04 -1.38 -4.95
N GLU A 115 9.92 -0.19 -5.55
CA GLU A 115 9.22 0.02 -6.82
C GLU A 115 9.87 -0.69 -8.01
N VAL A 116 11.20 -0.70 -8.08
CA VAL A 116 11.93 -1.41 -9.14
C VAL A 116 11.72 -2.91 -9.00
N VAL A 117 11.78 -3.44 -7.77
CA VAL A 117 11.52 -4.86 -7.48
C VAL A 117 10.09 -5.24 -7.86
N LYS A 118 9.10 -4.40 -7.50
CA LYS A 118 7.69 -4.56 -7.88
C LYS A 118 7.50 -4.60 -9.40
N ASN A 119 8.07 -3.64 -10.12
CA ASN A 119 7.94 -3.54 -11.58
C ASN A 119 8.53 -4.77 -12.29
N TRP A 120 9.70 -5.25 -11.85
CA TRP A 120 10.29 -6.48 -12.35
C TRP A 120 9.42 -7.71 -12.09
N LEU A 121 8.85 -7.82 -10.90
CA LEU A 121 7.96 -8.91 -10.54
C LEU A 121 6.71 -8.93 -11.43
N TYR A 122 6.08 -7.77 -11.64
CA TYR A 122 4.93 -7.64 -12.54
C TYR A 122 5.30 -7.91 -14.00
N PHE A 123 6.44 -7.42 -14.47
CA PHE A 123 6.89 -7.66 -15.84
C PHE A 123 7.08 -9.15 -16.11
N ILE A 124 7.79 -9.85 -15.21
CA ILE A 124 8.05 -11.29 -15.34
C ILE A 124 6.73 -12.08 -15.21
N ALA A 125 5.91 -11.78 -14.20
CA ALA A 125 4.63 -12.47 -13.99
C ALA A 125 3.66 -12.26 -15.17
N GLY A 126 3.53 -11.03 -15.65
CA GLY A 126 2.73 -10.66 -16.81
C GLY A 126 3.21 -11.36 -18.07
N LEU A 127 4.53 -11.42 -18.32
CA LEU A 127 5.12 -12.15 -19.45
C LEU A 127 4.74 -13.64 -19.43
N PHE A 128 4.94 -14.33 -18.31
CA PHE A 128 4.58 -15.75 -18.19
C PHE A 128 3.06 -15.96 -18.36
N ALA A 129 2.25 -15.15 -17.67
CA ALA A 129 0.79 -15.22 -17.75
C ALA A 129 0.29 -15.00 -19.18
N TYR A 130 0.90 -14.06 -19.91
CA TYR A 130 0.52 -13.75 -21.28
C TYR A 130 0.86 -14.90 -22.24
N ILE A 131 2.07 -15.48 -22.14
CA ILE A 131 2.45 -16.65 -22.93
C ILE A 131 1.50 -17.83 -22.63
N PHE A 132 1.14 -18.05 -21.37
CA PHE A 132 0.19 -19.09 -20.99
C PHE A 132 -1.22 -18.84 -21.54
N ALA A 133 -1.70 -17.60 -21.53
CA ALA A 133 -2.99 -17.23 -22.09
C ALA A 133 -3.07 -17.53 -23.60
N LEU A 134 -2.02 -17.17 -24.35
CA LEU A 134 -1.90 -17.52 -25.78
C LEU A 134 -1.85 -19.03 -25.99
N GLY A 135 -1.24 -19.76 -25.05
CA GLY A 135 -1.20 -21.22 -25.03
C GLY A 135 -2.56 -21.86 -24.89
N GLU A 136 -3.36 -21.35 -23.96
CA GLU A 136 -4.73 -21.81 -23.69
C GLU A 136 -5.65 -21.59 -24.91
N LEU A 137 -5.46 -20.47 -25.62
CA LEU A 137 -6.15 -20.19 -26.88
C LEU A 137 -5.63 -21.03 -28.07
N GLY A 138 -4.52 -21.75 -27.88
CA GLY A 138 -3.91 -22.61 -28.89
C GLY A 138 -3.14 -21.84 -29.98
N LEU A 139 -2.66 -20.63 -29.66
CA LEU A 139 -1.88 -19.78 -30.57
C LEU A 139 -0.39 -20.12 -30.51
N VAL A 140 0.13 -20.40 -29.32
CA VAL A 140 1.50 -20.87 -29.12
C VAL A 140 1.52 -22.35 -28.75
N ARG A 141 2.65 -23.02 -29.01
CA ARG A 141 2.89 -24.42 -28.61
C ARG A 141 3.18 -24.59 -27.11
N PHE A 142 3.17 -23.49 -26.37
CA PHE A 142 3.41 -23.44 -24.94
C PHE A 142 2.07 -23.38 -24.21
N ARG A 143 1.53 -24.54 -23.83
CA ARG A 143 0.33 -24.61 -22.97
C ARG A 143 0.76 -24.56 -21.51
N MET A 144 -0.10 -24.06 -20.62
CA MET A 144 0.12 -24.29 -19.19
C MET A 144 0.40 -25.78 -18.96
N PRO A 145 1.23 -26.15 -17.98
CA PRO A 145 1.40 -27.54 -17.53
C PRO A 145 0.11 -28.16 -16.96
N THR A 146 -1.06 -27.72 -17.39
CA THR A 146 -2.31 -28.46 -17.39
C THR A 146 -2.18 -29.61 -18.39
N TYR A 147 -1.36 -30.60 -18.04
CA TYR A 147 -1.03 -31.76 -18.88
C TYR A 147 -2.30 -32.43 -19.42
N SER A 148 -2.66 -32.13 -20.67
CA SER A 148 -3.60 -32.92 -21.47
C SER A 148 -2.92 -34.16 -22.07
N GLY A 149 -1.62 -34.37 -21.77
CA GLY A 149 -0.83 -35.56 -22.10
C GLY A 149 -0.48 -36.37 -20.85
N ALA A 150 0.21 -37.50 -21.04
CA ALA A 150 0.69 -38.31 -19.94
C ALA A 150 1.66 -37.50 -19.05
N TYR A 151 1.32 -37.32 -17.76
CA TYR A 151 2.24 -36.86 -16.71
C TYR A 151 3.63 -37.54 -16.84
N PRO A 152 4.72 -36.89 -16.36
CA PRO A 152 6.05 -37.48 -16.37
C PRO A 152 6.01 -38.95 -15.98
N SER A 153 6.57 -39.82 -16.83
CA SER A 153 6.44 -41.28 -16.68
C SER A 153 6.91 -41.78 -15.32
N PHE A 154 7.90 -41.10 -14.74
CA PHE A 154 8.37 -41.33 -13.37
C PHE A 154 7.26 -41.16 -12.32
N ILE A 155 6.39 -40.14 -12.45
CA ILE A 155 5.26 -39.90 -11.53
C ILE A 155 4.16 -40.95 -11.73
N GLN A 156 3.88 -41.32 -12.98
CA GLN A 156 2.81 -42.28 -13.30
C GLN A 156 3.07 -43.70 -12.80
N ARG A 157 4.35 -44.10 -12.75
CA ARG A 157 4.79 -45.43 -12.31
C ARG A 157 4.74 -45.60 -10.79
N GLN A 158 4.50 -44.53 -10.04
CA GLN A 158 4.39 -44.59 -8.58
C GLN A 158 3.06 -45.17 -8.11
N GLY A 159 3.02 -45.66 -6.87
CA GLY A 159 1.79 -46.09 -6.22
C GLY A 159 0.78 -44.95 -6.07
N ASP A 160 -0.52 -45.28 -6.07
CA ASP A 160 -1.65 -44.31 -6.15
C ASP A 160 -1.49 -43.08 -5.24
N VAL A 161 -1.09 -43.26 -3.97
CA VAL A 161 -0.95 -42.17 -2.98
C VAL A 161 0.30 -41.32 -3.24
N PHE A 162 1.46 -41.93 -3.49
CA PHE A 162 2.70 -41.19 -3.74
C PHE A 162 2.66 -40.46 -5.09
N LYS A 163 2.04 -41.09 -6.11
CA LYS A 163 1.69 -40.45 -7.37
C LYS A 163 0.86 -39.19 -7.14
N ALA A 164 -0.16 -39.26 -6.28
CA ALA A 164 -1.00 -38.11 -5.97
C ALA A 164 -0.21 -36.98 -5.31
N LEU A 165 0.68 -37.28 -4.36
CA LEU A 165 1.59 -36.29 -3.75
C LEU A 165 2.47 -35.59 -4.80
N LEU A 166 3.13 -36.36 -5.67
CA LEU A 166 3.99 -35.81 -6.72
C LEU A 166 3.21 -34.98 -7.74
N LEU A 167 1.98 -35.40 -8.08
CA LEU A 167 1.09 -34.60 -8.91
C LEU A 167 0.67 -33.31 -8.20
N GLY A 168 0.42 -33.34 -6.90
CA GLY A 168 0.16 -32.15 -6.09
C GLY A 168 1.34 -31.19 -6.08
N LEU A 169 2.57 -31.69 -5.86
CA LEU A 169 3.80 -30.89 -5.90
C LEU A 169 3.98 -30.22 -7.26
N PHE A 170 3.75 -30.98 -8.32
CA PHE A 170 3.90 -30.49 -9.68
C PHE A 170 2.82 -29.48 -10.07
N LEU A 171 1.56 -29.77 -9.76
CA LEU A 171 0.40 -28.96 -10.15
C LEU A 171 0.10 -27.83 -9.16
N GLY A 172 0.73 -27.80 -7.99
CA GLY A 172 0.62 -26.69 -7.03
C GLY A 172 1.08 -25.33 -7.58
N ASN A 173 1.90 -25.35 -8.63
CA ASN A 173 2.35 -24.16 -9.37
C ASN A 173 1.21 -23.45 -10.12
N ILE A 174 0.16 -24.18 -10.49
CA ILE A 174 -1.05 -23.61 -11.08
C ILE A 174 -1.60 -22.61 -10.06
N GLY A 175 -1.96 -21.38 -10.42
CA GLY A 175 -2.53 -20.41 -9.47
C GLY A 175 -1.63 -19.23 -9.08
N ILE A 176 -0.30 -19.39 -9.09
CA ILE A 176 0.63 -18.32 -8.64
C ILE A 176 0.80 -17.22 -9.69
N GLY A 177 0.76 -17.59 -10.97
CA GLY A 177 0.75 -16.65 -12.10
C GLY A 177 -0.65 -16.24 -12.54
N CYS A 178 -1.70 -16.66 -11.81
CA CYS A 178 -3.05 -16.23 -12.12
C CYS A 178 -3.30 -14.85 -11.53
N PRO A 179 -4.09 -13.99 -12.19
CA PRO A 179 -4.44 -12.67 -11.68
C PRO A 179 -5.48 -12.78 -10.56
N HIS A 180 -5.14 -13.45 -9.46
CA HIS A 180 -5.89 -13.36 -8.23
C HIS A 180 -5.45 -12.08 -7.51
N PRO A 181 -6.31 -11.07 -7.33
CA PRO A 181 -5.90 -9.77 -6.79
C PRO A 181 -5.20 -9.84 -5.43
N ALA A 182 -5.61 -10.77 -4.55
CA ALA A 182 -4.98 -10.93 -3.23
C ALA A 182 -3.59 -11.60 -3.24
N THR A 183 -3.23 -12.37 -4.27
CA THR A 183 -1.97 -13.12 -4.26
C THR A 183 -0.75 -12.20 -4.32
N PRO A 184 -0.72 -11.14 -5.17
CA PRO A 184 0.32 -10.11 -5.11
C PRO A 184 0.41 -9.41 -3.75
N LEU A 185 -0.72 -9.10 -3.09
CA LEU A 185 -0.72 -8.46 -1.78
C LEU A 185 -0.06 -9.35 -0.71
N ILE A 186 -0.44 -10.64 -0.69
CA ILE A 186 0.15 -11.62 0.23
C ILE A 186 1.65 -11.78 -0.04
N LEU A 187 2.04 -11.95 -1.31
CA LEU A 187 3.46 -12.09 -1.68
C LEU A 187 4.28 -10.84 -1.35
N THR A 188 3.71 -9.65 -1.55
CA THR A 188 4.35 -8.37 -1.19
C THR A 188 4.51 -8.26 0.32
N ARG A 189 3.48 -8.60 1.11
CA ARG A 189 3.59 -8.63 2.57
C ARG A 189 4.69 -9.59 3.04
N ILE A 190 4.75 -10.78 2.43
CA ILE A 190 5.81 -11.76 2.72
C ILE A 190 7.18 -11.17 2.39
N ALA A 191 7.35 -10.59 1.20
CA ALA A 191 8.60 -10.00 0.77
C ALA A 191 9.04 -8.84 1.69
N VAL A 192 8.14 -7.93 2.04
CA VAL A 192 8.41 -6.80 2.95
C VAL A 192 8.77 -7.28 4.35
N SER A 193 8.18 -8.39 4.81
CA SER A 193 8.48 -8.93 6.14
C SER A 193 9.92 -9.46 6.25
N GLY A 194 10.49 -9.97 5.15
CA GLY A 194 11.78 -10.68 5.13
C GLY A 194 11.84 -11.96 5.97
N ASP A 195 10.77 -12.35 6.66
CA ASP A 195 10.75 -13.50 7.56
C ASP A 195 10.36 -14.78 6.80
N ILE A 196 11.32 -15.69 6.67
CA ILE A 196 11.16 -16.97 5.96
C ILE A 196 10.06 -17.84 6.59
N PHE A 197 9.99 -17.92 7.92
CA PHE A 197 8.99 -18.75 8.60
C PHE A 197 7.60 -18.15 8.46
N TYR A 198 7.49 -16.83 8.61
CA TYR A 198 6.25 -16.10 8.37
C TYR A 198 5.78 -16.28 6.92
N GLY A 199 6.68 -16.14 5.93
CA GLY A 199 6.39 -16.37 4.53
C GLY A 199 5.90 -17.78 4.24
N TRP A 200 6.60 -18.79 4.76
CA TRP A 200 6.21 -20.20 4.67
C TRP A 200 4.80 -20.44 5.24
N LEU A 201 4.55 -19.95 6.46
CA LEU A 201 3.31 -20.19 7.19
C LEU A 201 2.13 -19.45 6.56
N LEU A 202 2.32 -18.20 6.14
CA LEU A 202 1.27 -17.39 5.55
C LEU A 202 0.79 -18.00 4.22
N PHE A 203 1.72 -18.48 3.38
CA PHE A 203 1.36 -19.16 2.13
C PHE A 203 0.94 -20.62 2.33
N PHE A 204 1.34 -21.28 3.43
CA PHE A 204 0.76 -22.55 3.86
C PHE A 204 -0.75 -22.39 4.17
N VAL A 205 -1.11 -21.33 4.90
CA VAL A 205 -2.51 -21.01 5.21
C VAL A 205 -3.29 -20.67 3.94
N HIS A 206 -2.67 -19.95 3.00
CA HIS A 206 -3.23 -19.73 1.66
C HIS A 206 -3.55 -21.05 0.96
N ALA A 207 -2.60 -21.99 0.98
CA ALA A 207 -2.77 -23.30 0.39
C ALA A 207 -3.86 -24.11 1.08
N ALA A 208 -3.97 -24.04 2.41
CA ALA A 208 -5.03 -24.68 3.18
C ALA A 208 -6.41 -24.21 2.72
N GLY A 209 -6.61 -22.89 2.58
CA GLY A 209 -7.84 -22.31 2.03
C GLY A 209 -8.16 -22.86 0.64
N ARG A 210 -7.15 -22.97 -0.23
CA ARG A 210 -7.29 -23.46 -1.60
C ARG A 210 -7.63 -24.95 -1.70
N VAL A 211 -7.05 -25.81 -0.86
CA VAL A 211 -7.24 -27.27 -0.98
C VAL A 211 -8.56 -27.75 -0.36
N ILE A 212 -9.13 -27.00 0.58
CA ILE A 212 -10.40 -27.36 1.24
C ILE A 212 -11.54 -27.58 0.22
N PRO A 213 -11.82 -26.66 -0.72
CA PRO A 213 -12.82 -26.89 -1.75
C PRO A 213 -12.50 -28.08 -2.67
N LEU A 214 -11.21 -28.33 -2.97
CA LEU A 214 -10.80 -29.48 -3.80
C LEU A 214 -11.02 -30.82 -3.10
N ILE A 215 -10.73 -30.89 -1.79
CA ILE A 215 -11.02 -32.07 -0.96
C ILE A 215 -12.52 -32.32 -0.93
N LEU A 216 -13.34 -31.28 -0.79
CA LEU A 216 -14.81 -31.41 -0.84
C LEU A 216 -15.27 -32.01 -2.17
N LEU A 217 -14.77 -31.50 -3.30
CA LEU A 217 -15.08 -32.06 -4.63
C LEU A 217 -14.62 -33.52 -4.77
N ALA A 218 -13.45 -33.88 -4.23
CA ALA A 218 -12.96 -35.25 -4.22
C ALA A 218 -13.84 -36.16 -3.38
N ILE A 219 -14.30 -35.72 -2.20
CA ILE A 219 -15.26 -36.45 -1.36
C ILE A 219 -16.55 -36.67 -2.13
N LEU A 220 -17.13 -35.65 -2.76
CA LEU A 220 -18.35 -35.80 -3.57
C LEU A 220 -18.16 -36.86 -4.68
N GLY A 221 -17.04 -36.84 -5.38
CA GLY A 221 -16.72 -37.84 -6.40
C GLY A 221 -16.54 -39.26 -5.85
N ILE A 222 -15.89 -39.43 -4.69
CA ILE A 222 -15.76 -40.72 -3.99
C ILE A 222 -17.14 -41.31 -3.66
N LEU A 223 -18.13 -40.46 -3.42
CA LEU A 223 -19.52 -40.85 -3.11
C LEU A 223 -20.40 -41.06 -4.34
N GLY A 224 -19.86 -40.89 -5.54
CA GLY A 224 -20.59 -41.03 -6.79
C GLY A 224 -21.43 -39.81 -7.18
N LEU A 225 -21.26 -38.67 -6.49
CA LEU A 225 -21.89 -37.41 -6.88
C LEU A 225 -21.02 -36.73 -7.94
N ASN A 226 -21.50 -36.71 -9.20
CA ASN A 226 -20.75 -36.13 -10.30
C ASN A 226 -20.92 -34.61 -10.39
N ALA A 227 -20.34 -33.89 -9.42
CA ALA A 227 -20.34 -32.43 -9.35
C ALA A 227 -19.62 -31.75 -10.54
N LEU A 228 -18.81 -32.51 -11.28
CA LEU A 228 -18.09 -32.02 -12.48
C LEU A 228 -18.89 -32.16 -13.77
N SER A 229 -20.07 -32.78 -13.78
CA SER A 229 -20.85 -33.02 -15.01
C SER A 229 -21.24 -31.73 -15.75
N TRP A 230 -21.73 -30.71 -15.03
CA TRP A 230 -22.03 -29.41 -15.62
C TRP A 230 -20.76 -28.73 -16.15
N LEU A 231 -19.67 -28.80 -15.38
CA LEU A 231 -18.41 -28.15 -15.70
C LEU A 231 -17.70 -28.78 -16.90
N THR A 232 -17.69 -30.11 -16.97
CA THR A 232 -17.14 -30.87 -18.10
C THR A 232 -17.91 -30.59 -19.39
N SER A 233 -19.24 -30.45 -19.33
CA SER A 233 -20.07 -30.16 -20.52
C SER A 233 -19.81 -28.81 -21.16
N ARG A 234 -19.24 -27.86 -20.40
CA ARG A 234 -18.93 -26.48 -20.85
C ARG A 234 -17.44 -26.18 -20.85
N ARG A 235 -16.61 -27.18 -20.59
CA ARG A 235 -15.15 -27.04 -20.43
C ARG A 235 -14.52 -26.19 -21.51
N GLU A 236 -14.77 -26.50 -22.78
CA GLU A 236 -14.17 -25.78 -23.91
C GLU A 236 -14.61 -24.31 -23.99
N LYS A 237 -15.87 -24.01 -23.66
CA LYS A 237 -16.35 -22.61 -23.64
C LYS A 237 -15.72 -21.83 -22.49
N ILE A 238 -15.57 -22.48 -21.33
CA ILE A 238 -14.93 -21.89 -20.15
C ILE A 238 -13.45 -21.64 -20.47
N GLU A 239 -12.68 -22.66 -20.87
CA GLU A 239 -11.26 -22.55 -21.23
C GLU A 239 -11.01 -21.41 -22.23
N ARG A 240 -11.84 -21.28 -23.28
CA ARG A 240 -11.73 -20.18 -24.27
C ARG A 240 -12.05 -18.82 -23.66
N ALA A 241 -13.14 -18.67 -22.92
CA ALA A 241 -13.52 -17.39 -22.32
C ALA A 241 -12.44 -16.92 -21.34
N THR A 242 -11.87 -17.87 -20.59
CA THR A 242 -10.91 -17.59 -19.54
C THR A 242 -9.51 -17.36 -20.09
N GLY A 243 -9.17 -18.02 -21.21
CA GLY A 243 -7.99 -17.71 -22.00
C GLY A 243 -8.02 -16.28 -22.54
N TRP A 244 -9.16 -15.83 -23.10
CA TRP A 244 -9.32 -14.45 -23.54
C TRP A 244 -9.23 -13.44 -22.39
N ALA A 245 -9.93 -13.69 -21.28
CA ALA A 245 -9.83 -12.83 -20.09
C ALA A 245 -8.38 -12.72 -19.60
N MET A 246 -7.64 -13.84 -19.59
CA MET A 246 -6.23 -13.86 -19.19
C MET A 246 -5.32 -13.10 -20.16
N VAL A 247 -5.59 -13.10 -21.48
CA VAL A 247 -4.84 -12.26 -22.45
C VAL A 247 -4.95 -10.80 -22.04
N PHE A 248 -6.16 -10.32 -21.73
CA PHE A 248 -6.37 -8.92 -21.37
C PHE A 248 -5.63 -8.54 -20.08
N VAL A 249 -5.85 -9.31 -19.01
CA VAL A 249 -5.27 -9.03 -17.70
C VAL A 249 -3.75 -9.22 -17.67
N ALA A 250 -3.23 -10.26 -18.33
CA ALA A 250 -1.79 -10.50 -18.39
C ALA A 250 -1.06 -9.44 -19.21
N ALA A 251 -1.64 -8.99 -20.32
CA ALA A 251 -1.09 -7.87 -21.10
C ALA A 251 -1.07 -6.59 -20.27
N PHE A 252 -2.12 -6.31 -19.50
CA PHE A 252 -2.16 -5.18 -18.59
C PHE A 252 -1.05 -5.24 -17.53
N ILE A 253 -0.92 -6.35 -16.80
CA ILE A 253 0.11 -6.54 -15.77
C ILE A 253 1.53 -6.45 -16.38
N LEU A 254 1.72 -7.01 -17.58
CA LEU A 254 2.99 -6.94 -18.31
C LEU A 254 3.37 -5.49 -18.62
N VAL A 255 2.43 -4.70 -19.15
CA VAL A 255 2.65 -3.28 -19.46
C VAL A 255 2.85 -2.47 -18.19
N LEU A 256 2.09 -2.74 -17.12
CA LEU A 256 2.27 -2.12 -15.80
C LEU A 256 3.67 -2.39 -15.23
N GLY A 257 4.20 -3.60 -15.40
CA GLY A 257 5.58 -3.92 -15.00
C GLY A 257 6.63 -3.23 -15.87
N LEU A 258 6.37 -3.11 -17.18
CA LEU A 258 7.31 -2.51 -18.13
C LEU A 258 7.33 -0.98 -18.07
N PHE A 259 6.20 -0.33 -17.80
CA PHE A 259 6.02 1.11 -17.83
C PHE A 259 5.67 1.74 -16.48
N SER A 260 5.73 0.96 -15.40
CA SER A 260 5.41 1.34 -14.01
C SER A 260 3.96 1.79 -13.79
N HIS A 261 3.64 2.11 -12.54
CA HIS A 261 2.40 2.77 -12.16
C HIS A 261 2.27 4.16 -12.80
N ASP A 262 3.38 4.83 -13.11
CA ASP A 262 3.36 6.17 -13.73
C ASP A 262 2.71 6.13 -15.12
N TRP A 263 2.91 5.06 -15.91
CA TRP A 263 2.18 4.90 -17.16
C TRP A 263 0.68 4.72 -16.96
N TRP A 264 0.29 3.99 -15.92
CA TRP A 264 -1.12 3.75 -15.63
C TRP A 264 -1.86 5.07 -15.38
N VAL A 265 -1.24 5.95 -14.60
CA VAL A 265 -1.70 7.33 -14.39
C VAL A 265 -1.63 8.15 -15.69
N TRP A 266 -0.46 8.20 -16.33
CA TRP A 266 -0.22 8.96 -17.57
C TRP A 266 -1.21 8.62 -18.70
N SER A 267 -1.63 7.36 -18.78
CA SER A 267 -2.56 6.89 -19.80
C SER A 267 -3.97 7.50 -19.70
N GLY A 268 -4.28 8.14 -18.57
CA GLY A 268 -5.63 8.61 -18.22
C GLY A 268 -6.60 7.49 -17.86
N THR A 269 -6.19 6.22 -18.01
CA THR A 269 -7.07 5.07 -17.77
C THR A 269 -7.35 4.89 -16.29
N HIS A 270 -6.37 5.18 -15.42
CA HIS A 270 -6.58 5.26 -13.97
C HIS A 270 -7.70 6.26 -13.65
N SER A 271 -7.54 7.52 -14.07
CA SER A 271 -8.50 8.60 -13.80
C SER A 271 -9.87 8.37 -14.42
N LEU A 272 -9.95 7.80 -15.62
CA LEU A 272 -11.26 7.46 -16.21
C LEU A 272 -11.93 6.32 -15.44
N LEU A 273 -11.21 5.26 -15.09
CA LEU A 273 -11.78 4.17 -14.30
C LEU A 273 -12.32 4.73 -13.01
N GLU A 274 -11.54 5.55 -12.32
CA GLU A 274 -11.93 6.24 -11.10
C GLU A 274 -13.20 7.07 -11.27
N THR A 275 -13.34 7.82 -12.37
CA THR A 275 -14.58 8.56 -12.68
C THR A 275 -15.78 7.63 -12.87
N ILE A 276 -15.61 6.55 -13.62
CA ILE A 276 -16.69 5.63 -14.01
C ILE A 276 -17.12 4.74 -12.85
N THR A 277 -16.16 4.20 -12.09
CA THR A 277 -16.40 3.38 -10.92
C THR A 277 -16.76 4.21 -9.69
N GLN A 278 -16.64 5.54 -9.78
CA GLN A 278 -16.55 6.43 -8.64
C GLN A 278 -15.54 5.90 -7.62
N GLU A 279 -14.34 5.45 -8.03
CA GLU A 279 -13.33 4.95 -7.07
C GLU A 279 -13.11 6.00 -5.98
N GLU A 280 -12.99 7.28 -6.25
CA GLU A 280 -12.84 8.27 -5.17
C GLU A 280 -13.98 8.24 -4.12
N ARG A 281 -15.19 7.82 -4.48
CA ARG A 281 -16.31 7.59 -3.55
C ARG A 281 -16.38 6.14 -3.04
N PHE A 282 -16.00 5.15 -3.85
CA PHE A 282 -16.03 3.72 -3.54
C PHE A 282 -14.75 3.28 -2.83
N VAL A 283 -13.56 3.59 -3.35
CA VAL A 283 -12.23 3.75 -2.70
C VAL A 283 -12.23 4.88 -1.68
N GLY A 284 -13.06 5.91 -1.72
CA GLY A 284 -13.26 6.79 -0.55
C GLY A 284 -13.90 6.02 0.61
N ILE A 285 -15.05 5.38 0.36
CA ILE A 285 -15.73 4.49 1.30
C ILE A 285 -14.88 3.26 1.66
N ILE A 286 -14.03 2.76 0.76
CA ILE A 286 -13.12 1.61 0.96
C ILE A 286 -11.79 2.04 1.56
N SER A 287 -11.33 3.27 1.40
CA SER A 287 -10.14 3.84 2.05
C SER A 287 -10.49 4.30 3.46
N GLU A 288 -11.68 4.87 3.66
CA GLU A 288 -12.30 5.05 4.99
C GLU A 288 -12.52 3.69 5.68
N ARG A 289 -12.98 2.66 4.95
CA ARG A 289 -13.27 1.33 5.51
C ARG A 289 -12.09 0.35 5.54
N PHE A 290 -11.02 0.60 4.80
CA PHE A 290 -9.89 -0.33 4.63
C PHE A 290 -8.49 0.32 4.64
N GLN A 291 -8.39 1.64 4.84
CA GLN A 291 -7.16 2.42 5.09
C GLN A 291 -5.95 1.98 4.28
N SER A 292 -6.17 1.75 2.99
CA SER A 292 -5.10 1.60 2.03
C SER A 292 -4.76 2.97 1.46
N PHE A 293 -3.47 3.24 1.30
CA PHE A 293 -2.93 4.34 0.51
C PHE A 293 -3.79 4.61 -0.74
N VAL A 294 -4.10 5.87 -0.97
CA VAL A 294 -4.42 6.42 -2.30
C VAL A 294 -3.12 7.06 -2.81
N PRO A 295 -2.25 6.34 -3.53
CA PRO A 295 -1.02 6.91 -4.06
C PRO A 295 -1.28 7.46 -5.46
N HIS A 296 -1.99 8.58 -5.60
CA HIS A 296 -2.32 9.04 -6.95
C HIS A 296 -2.01 10.53 -7.14
N ILE A 297 -0.78 10.76 -7.59
CA ILE A 297 -0.36 11.94 -8.32
C ILE A 297 -1.31 12.16 -9.50
N HIS A 298 -2.00 13.29 -9.55
CA HIS A 298 -2.83 13.67 -10.68
C HIS A 298 -2.27 14.91 -11.40
N GLY A 299 -1.06 14.79 -11.93
CA GLY A 299 -0.43 15.85 -12.72
C GLY A 299 0.43 15.31 -13.87
N PHE A 300 0.21 15.80 -15.09
CA PHE A 300 1.15 15.57 -16.20
C PHE A 300 2.54 16.13 -15.90
N ASP A 301 2.59 17.25 -15.16
CA ASP A 301 3.83 17.96 -14.81
C ASP A 301 4.69 17.16 -13.82
N GLU A 302 4.06 16.38 -12.92
CA GLU A 302 4.74 15.48 -11.98
C GLU A 302 5.14 14.12 -12.60
N LEU A 303 4.69 13.85 -13.82
CA LEU A 303 5.08 12.70 -14.64
C LEU A 303 6.20 13.04 -15.63
N GLU A 304 6.60 14.31 -15.72
CA GLU A 304 7.64 14.76 -16.64
C GLU A 304 9.01 14.18 -16.27
N GLY A 305 9.67 13.54 -17.24
CA GLY A 305 10.97 12.87 -17.03
C GLY A 305 10.89 11.47 -16.41
N LYS A 306 9.71 11.01 -15.96
CA LYS A 306 9.55 9.62 -15.50
C LYS A 306 9.53 8.63 -16.67
N THR A 307 10.09 7.46 -16.45
CA THR A 307 10.21 6.42 -17.47
C THR A 307 9.88 5.05 -16.91
N GLY A 308 9.41 4.16 -17.78
CA GLY A 308 9.30 2.74 -17.50
C GLY A 308 10.66 2.07 -17.27
N LEU A 309 10.58 0.76 -17.04
CA LEU A 309 11.73 -0.12 -16.98
C LEU A 309 12.56 0.03 -18.27
N PHE A 310 13.89 0.01 -18.14
CA PHE A 310 14.85 0.29 -19.24
C PHE A 310 14.79 1.73 -19.82
N GLY A 311 14.17 2.69 -19.13
CA GLY A 311 14.07 4.06 -19.63
C GLY A 311 13.04 4.23 -20.74
N LEU A 312 12.05 3.32 -20.81
CA LEU A 312 11.02 3.36 -21.84
C LEU A 312 10.06 4.56 -21.63
N PRO A 313 9.77 5.35 -22.68
CA PRO A 313 8.79 6.43 -22.60
C PRO A 313 7.40 5.94 -22.22
N LEU A 314 6.74 6.61 -21.26
CA LEU A 314 5.41 6.21 -20.76
C LEU A 314 4.35 6.14 -21.87
N TRP A 315 4.40 7.07 -22.84
CA TRP A 315 3.43 7.12 -23.94
C TRP A 315 3.40 5.86 -24.81
N LEU A 316 4.49 5.09 -24.86
CA LEU A 316 4.53 3.83 -25.59
C LEU A 316 3.67 2.75 -24.93
N GLY A 317 3.36 2.86 -23.64
CA GLY A 317 2.64 1.83 -22.90
C GLY A 317 1.26 1.52 -23.47
N ASN A 318 0.49 2.54 -23.90
CA ASN A 318 -0.83 2.32 -24.51
C ASN A 318 -0.72 1.56 -25.85
N TRP A 319 0.29 1.88 -26.65
CA TRP A 319 0.55 1.21 -27.93
C TRP A 319 0.96 -0.24 -27.73
N VAL A 320 1.81 -0.51 -26.73
CA VAL A 320 2.21 -1.88 -26.36
C VAL A 320 0.99 -2.66 -25.85
N LEU A 321 0.17 -2.07 -24.98
CA LEU A 321 -1.06 -2.70 -24.48
C LEU A 321 -2.02 -3.06 -25.62
N LEU A 322 -2.28 -2.12 -26.52
CA LEU A 322 -3.13 -2.33 -27.69
C LEU A 322 -2.57 -3.43 -28.60
N ALA A 323 -1.26 -3.44 -28.86
CA ALA A 323 -0.64 -4.50 -29.65
C ALA A 323 -0.83 -5.88 -29.00
N LEU A 324 -0.65 -5.97 -27.68
CA LEU A 324 -0.84 -7.22 -26.92
C LEU A 324 -2.32 -7.67 -26.86
N TRP A 325 -3.29 -6.78 -26.99
CA TRP A 325 -4.69 -7.19 -27.09
C TRP A 325 -5.12 -7.54 -28.52
N ILE A 326 -4.69 -6.75 -29.49
CA ILE A 326 -5.19 -6.82 -30.87
C ILE A 326 -4.51 -7.92 -31.69
N ILE A 327 -3.19 -8.10 -31.56
CA ILE A 327 -2.45 -9.12 -32.33
C ILE A 327 -3.03 -10.53 -32.10
N PRO A 328 -3.33 -10.95 -30.85
CA PRO A 328 -3.94 -12.25 -30.60
C PRO A 328 -5.29 -12.47 -31.29
N PHE A 329 -6.13 -11.44 -31.48
CA PHE A 329 -7.41 -11.58 -32.20
C PHE A 329 -7.22 -12.06 -33.62
N PHE A 330 -6.37 -11.35 -34.37
CA PHE A 330 -6.14 -11.68 -35.77
C PHE A 330 -5.32 -12.96 -35.91
N TRP A 331 -4.39 -13.23 -34.99
CA TRP A 331 -3.72 -14.52 -34.94
C TRP A 331 -4.70 -15.68 -34.70
N TYR A 332 -5.64 -15.53 -33.76
CA TYR A 332 -6.67 -16.51 -33.49
C TYR A 332 -7.59 -16.71 -34.69
N TRP A 333 -8.01 -15.64 -35.35
CA TRP A 333 -8.80 -15.73 -36.57
C TRP A 333 -8.05 -16.45 -37.70
N LEU A 334 -6.76 -16.19 -37.89
CA LEU A 334 -5.95 -16.89 -38.90
C LEU A 334 -5.84 -18.39 -38.61
N VAL A 335 -5.64 -18.77 -37.34
CA VAL A 335 -5.44 -20.16 -36.92
C VAL A 335 -6.76 -20.95 -36.83
N LYS A 336 -7.86 -20.31 -36.42
CA LYS A 336 -9.13 -20.99 -36.10
C LYS A 336 -10.31 -20.59 -36.97
N GLY A 337 -10.25 -19.44 -37.64
CA GLY A 337 -11.33 -18.85 -38.46
C GLY A 337 -11.38 -19.29 -39.92
N GLY A 338 -10.49 -20.19 -40.36
CA GLY A 338 -10.48 -20.73 -41.73
C GLY A 338 -9.53 -20.02 -42.71
N GLY A 339 -8.72 -19.08 -42.23
CA GLY A 339 -7.65 -18.44 -43.00
C GLY A 339 -8.13 -17.47 -44.08
N LEU A 340 -7.17 -16.88 -44.81
CA LEU A 340 -7.40 -15.83 -45.82
C LEU A 340 -8.05 -16.34 -47.12
N ALA A 341 -7.93 -17.64 -47.44
CA ALA A 341 -8.29 -18.16 -48.75
C ALA A 341 -9.80 -18.43 -48.94
N SER A 342 -10.53 -18.84 -47.90
CA SER A 342 -11.99 -19.01 -47.94
C SER A 342 -12.59 -19.11 -46.52
N PRO A 343 -12.72 -18.01 -45.78
CA PRO A 343 -13.27 -18.03 -44.43
C PRO A 343 -14.74 -18.47 -44.45
N SER A 344 -15.09 -19.40 -43.55
CA SER A 344 -16.47 -19.84 -43.34
C SER A 344 -17.36 -18.68 -42.90
N GLN A 345 -18.69 -18.80 -42.99
CA GLN A 345 -19.61 -17.75 -42.55
C GLN A 345 -19.33 -17.32 -41.08
N GLY A 346 -19.07 -18.30 -40.21
CA GLY A 346 -18.64 -18.05 -38.82
C GLY A 346 -17.27 -17.37 -38.72
N GLY A 347 -16.32 -17.73 -39.57
CA GLY A 347 -15.02 -17.07 -39.66
C GLY A 347 -15.11 -15.60 -40.09
N ARG A 348 -16.02 -15.27 -41.02
CA ARG A 348 -16.26 -13.88 -41.44
C ARG A 348 -16.90 -13.04 -40.35
N LEU A 349 -17.89 -13.58 -39.63
CA LEU A 349 -18.51 -12.94 -38.47
C LEU A 349 -17.47 -12.66 -37.38
N LEU A 350 -16.61 -13.64 -37.09
CA LEU A 350 -15.54 -13.50 -36.10
C LEU A 350 -14.51 -12.43 -36.50
N PHE A 351 -14.14 -12.36 -37.79
CA PHE A 351 -13.26 -11.32 -38.30
C PHE A 351 -13.82 -9.92 -38.05
N TRP A 352 -15.06 -9.67 -38.47
CA TRP A 352 -15.69 -8.35 -38.30
C TRP A 352 -15.91 -8.00 -36.84
N PHE A 353 -16.20 -8.99 -35.99
CA PHE A 353 -16.22 -8.81 -34.54
C PHE A 353 -14.86 -8.31 -34.03
N PHE A 354 -13.75 -8.96 -34.42
CA PHE A 354 -12.42 -8.55 -34.01
C PHE A 354 -11.99 -7.20 -34.58
N VAL A 355 -12.36 -6.87 -35.83
CA VAL A 355 -12.12 -5.53 -36.40
C VAL A 355 -12.85 -4.47 -35.58
N THR A 356 -14.13 -4.68 -35.30
CA THR A 356 -14.94 -3.74 -34.52
C THR A 356 -14.41 -3.58 -33.11
N LEU A 357 -14.05 -4.68 -32.45
CA LEU A 357 -13.46 -4.65 -31.11
C LEU A 357 -12.09 -3.97 -31.09
N SER A 358 -11.25 -4.20 -32.10
CA SER A 358 -9.93 -3.56 -32.21
C SER A 358 -10.05 -2.05 -32.42
N LEU A 359 -10.98 -1.62 -33.28
CA LEU A 359 -11.28 -0.19 -33.48
C LEU A 359 -11.81 0.45 -32.19
N PHE A 360 -12.70 -0.24 -31.48
CA PHE A 360 -13.21 0.22 -30.19
C PHE A 360 -12.09 0.36 -29.15
N LEU A 361 -11.24 -0.65 -28.99
CA LEU A 361 -10.12 -0.61 -28.05
C LEU A 361 -9.12 0.50 -28.41
N TRP A 362 -8.78 0.65 -29.68
CA TRP A 362 -7.89 1.72 -30.16
C TRP A 362 -8.50 3.10 -29.94
N LEU A 363 -9.76 3.31 -30.32
CA LEU A 363 -10.45 4.58 -30.12
C LEU A 363 -10.55 4.92 -28.64
N LEU A 364 -10.78 3.93 -27.77
CA LEU A 364 -10.88 4.13 -26.34
C LEU A 364 -9.51 4.40 -25.71
N PHE A 365 -8.59 3.43 -25.71
CA PHE A 365 -7.32 3.50 -24.98
C PHE A 365 -6.19 4.22 -25.74
N GLY A 366 -6.28 4.31 -27.07
CA GLY A 366 -5.28 4.98 -27.90
C GLY A 366 -5.60 6.45 -28.18
N TYR A 367 -6.86 6.87 -28.05
CA TYR A 367 -7.29 8.22 -28.39
C TYR A 367 -8.17 8.86 -27.31
N THR A 368 -9.37 8.33 -27.07
CA THR A 368 -10.40 9.00 -26.26
C THR A 368 -9.94 9.21 -24.82
N ILE A 369 -9.41 8.17 -24.15
CA ILE A 369 -8.97 8.26 -22.75
C ILE A 369 -7.77 9.20 -22.61
N PRO A 370 -6.66 9.03 -23.36
CA PRO A 370 -5.51 9.92 -23.22
C PRO A 370 -5.86 11.37 -23.59
N HIS A 371 -6.66 11.58 -24.63
CA HIS A 371 -7.07 12.92 -25.07
C HIS A 371 -8.00 13.58 -24.05
N TRP A 372 -8.98 12.83 -23.54
CA TRP A 372 -9.84 13.30 -22.47
C TRP A 372 -9.04 13.70 -21.23
N PHE A 373 -8.05 12.90 -20.83
CA PHE A 373 -7.18 13.18 -19.70
C PHE A 373 -6.23 14.38 -19.94
N GLN A 374 -5.75 14.58 -21.17
CA GLN A 374 -4.98 15.77 -21.55
C GLN A 374 -5.83 17.05 -21.57
N GLU A 375 -7.11 16.95 -21.94
CA GLU A 375 -8.03 18.09 -22.01
C GLU A 375 -8.70 18.41 -20.67
N HIS A 376 -8.98 17.40 -19.85
CA HIS A 376 -9.56 17.53 -18.52
C HIS A 376 -8.44 17.39 -17.49
N LYS A 377 -7.73 18.51 -17.25
CA LYS A 377 -6.79 18.65 -16.12
C LYS A 377 -7.51 18.28 -14.82
N ALA A 378 -7.31 17.05 -14.36
CA ALA A 378 -7.77 16.45 -13.10
C ALA A 378 -9.30 16.50 -12.86
N LEU A 379 -9.85 15.38 -12.41
CA LEU A 379 -11.18 15.36 -11.82
C LEU A 379 -11.15 16.09 -10.49
N GLY A 380 -12.20 16.86 -10.23
CA GLY A 380 -12.61 17.26 -8.89
C GLY A 380 -11.93 18.51 -8.36
N ASP A 381 -12.73 19.57 -8.22
CA ASP A 381 -12.51 20.63 -7.25
C ASP A 381 -12.45 20.01 -5.83
N VAL A 382 -11.30 19.43 -5.46
CA VAL A 382 -10.80 19.64 -4.09
C VAL A 382 -10.41 21.10 -4.09
N GLU A 383 -10.90 21.88 -3.13
CA GLU A 383 -10.50 23.27 -2.91
C GLU A 383 -9.04 23.28 -2.45
N ALA A 384 -8.16 22.90 -3.37
CA ALA A 384 -6.75 22.78 -3.16
C ALA A 384 -6.24 24.20 -3.02
N LEU A 385 -5.57 24.44 -1.89
CA LEU A 385 -5.10 25.76 -1.47
C LEU A 385 -4.53 26.52 -2.69
N PRO A 386 -4.83 27.82 -2.85
CA PRO A 386 -4.43 28.61 -4.02
C PRO A 386 -2.92 28.85 -4.11
N VAL A 387 -2.11 28.14 -3.30
CA VAL A 387 -0.70 28.37 -3.05
C VAL A 387 0.14 27.21 -3.61
N GLU A 388 1.11 27.55 -4.45
CA GLU A 388 2.19 26.68 -4.91
C GLU A 388 3.45 26.94 -4.06
N ILE A 389 4.02 25.88 -3.51
CA ILE A 389 5.20 25.96 -2.63
C ILE A 389 6.32 25.12 -3.23
N ASP A 390 7.52 25.70 -3.32
CA ASP A 390 8.71 24.95 -3.71
C ASP A 390 9.92 25.32 -2.84
N ILE A 391 10.80 24.36 -2.63
CA ILE A 391 12.07 24.54 -1.92
C ILE A 391 13.19 24.18 -2.89
N VAL A 392 13.98 25.18 -3.27
CA VAL A 392 15.01 25.04 -4.30
C VAL A 392 16.40 25.30 -3.71
N PRO A 393 17.34 24.33 -3.78
CA PRO A 393 18.72 24.58 -3.43
C PRO A 393 19.41 25.42 -4.50
N ARG A 394 20.19 26.43 -4.09
CA ARG A 394 20.95 27.31 -5.00
C ARG A 394 22.24 26.68 -5.50
N THR A 395 22.71 25.62 -4.85
CA THR A 395 23.94 24.90 -5.18
C THR A 395 23.72 23.40 -5.02
N GLU A 396 24.64 22.59 -5.54
CA GLU A 396 24.62 21.15 -5.28
C GLU A 396 24.67 20.84 -3.78
N LEU A 397 23.94 19.79 -3.38
CA LEU A 397 23.84 19.36 -2.00
C LEU A 397 25.05 18.53 -1.61
N GLY A 398 25.77 18.98 -0.57
CA GLY A 398 26.95 18.29 -0.05
C GLY A 398 27.07 18.39 1.47
N ILE A 399 27.88 17.51 2.05
CA ILE A 399 28.13 17.51 3.50
C ILE A 399 29.04 18.68 3.89
N GLY A 400 28.74 19.33 5.00
CA GLY A 400 29.62 20.29 5.67
C GLY A 400 29.74 21.65 4.98
N ALA A 401 29.23 21.79 3.76
CA ALA A 401 29.10 23.07 3.07
C ALA A 401 27.79 23.76 3.46
N LEU A 402 27.83 25.09 3.58
CA LEU A 402 26.64 25.90 3.71
C LEU A 402 25.95 26.00 2.35
N VAL A 403 24.75 25.43 2.24
CA VAL A 403 23.91 25.44 1.04
C VAL A 403 22.81 26.49 1.25
N GLY A 404 22.68 27.43 0.31
CA GLY A 404 21.56 28.36 0.28
C GLY A 404 20.33 27.73 -0.37
N PHE A 405 19.15 28.05 0.16
CA PHE A 405 17.85 27.60 -0.33
C PHE A 405 16.95 28.81 -0.61
N GLU A 406 16.03 28.63 -1.54
CA GLU A 406 14.88 29.52 -1.78
C GLU A 406 13.60 28.74 -1.45
N LEU A 407 12.86 29.22 -0.45
CA LEU A 407 11.47 28.86 -0.25
C LEU A 407 10.62 29.79 -1.11
N LYS A 408 9.95 29.24 -2.11
CA LYS A 408 9.03 29.95 -2.99
C LYS A 408 7.61 29.69 -2.54
N ILE A 409 6.84 30.74 -2.34
CA ILE A 409 5.43 30.71 -1.96
C ILE A 409 4.69 31.62 -2.95
N GLN A 410 3.99 31.01 -3.89
CA GLN A 410 3.34 31.70 -5.03
C GLN A 410 1.91 31.19 -5.18
N ASP A 411 1.10 31.83 -6.01
CA ASP A 411 -0.17 31.26 -6.46
C ASP A 411 0.02 30.33 -7.66
N ARG A 412 -1.04 29.61 -8.06
CA ARG A 412 -1.02 28.69 -9.21
C ARG A 412 -0.77 29.36 -10.57
N SER A 413 -0.80 30.68 -10.65
CA SER A 413 -0.44 31.44 -11.84
C SER A 413 1.04 31.82 -11.86
N GLY A 414 1.80 31.44 -10.83
CA GLY A 414 3.20 31.80 -10.63
C GLY A 414 3.39 33.21 -10.09
N GLU A 415 2.29 33.89 -9.74
CA GLU A 415 2.35 35.23 -9.16
C GLU A 415 2.59 35.11 -7.65
N PRO A 416 3.40 35.99 -7.05
CA PRO A 416 3.60 36.03 -5.61
C PRO A 416 2.27 36.23 -4.87
N LEU A 417 2.11 35.58 -3.72
CA LEU A 417 0.99 35.89 -2.83
C LEU A 417 1.16 37.34 -2.34
N ASN A 418 0.42 38.27 -2.94
CA ASN A 418 0.44 39.70 -2.61
C ASN A 418 -0.12 40.01 -1.19
N GLU A 419 -0.47 38.97 -0.42
CA GLU A 419 -1.16 39.05 0.86
C GLU A 419 -0.32 38.45 1.99
N VAL A 420 -0.63 38.85 3.22
CA VAL A 420 0.27 38.77 4.39
C VAL A 420 0.29 37.35 4.98
N LEU A 421 1.51 36.81 5.20
CA LEU A 421 1.73 35.66 6.10
C LEU A 421 1.42 36.08 7.54
N GLU A 422 0.76 35.23 8.30
CA GLU A 422 0.34 35.54 9.66
C GLU A 422 1.31 34.98 10.70
N TYR A 423 1.50 35.70 11.81
CA TYR A 423 2.28 35.19 12.92
C TYR A 423 1.54 34.04 13.59
N SER A 424 2.17 32.88 13.63
CA SER A 424 1.77 31.75 14.46
C SER A 424 2.94 31.38 15.36
N HIS A 425 2.70 31.21 16.66
CA HIS A 425 3.76 30.90 17.65
C HIS A 425 4.97 31.85 17.62
N GLU A 426 4.71 33.15 17.48
CA GLU A 426 5.71 34.23 17.41
C GLU A 426 6.60 34.22 16.15
N ARG A 427 6.28 33.41 15.13
CA ARG A 427 7.03 33.30 13.86
C ARG A 427 6.10 33.27 12.66
N LEU A 428 6.59 33.63 11.47
CA LEU A 428 5.80 33.64 10.24
C LEU A 428 5.95 32.33 9.46
N ILE A 429 7.15 31.76 9.48
CA ILE A 429 7.48 30.54 8.74
C ILE A 429 8.31 29.63 9.65
N HIS A 430 7.88 28.38 9.82
CA HIS A 430 8.68 27.35 10.46
C HIS A 430 9.32 26.48 9.39
N VAL A 431 10.60 26.15 9.59
CA VAL A 431 11.34 25.22 8.74
C VAL A 431 11.93 24.13 9.61
N LEU A 432 11.52 22.89 9.34
CA LEU A 432 11.95 21.70 10.06
C LEU A 432 12.70 20.77 9.13
N ILE A 433 13.79 20.20 9.62
CA ILE A 433 14.66 19.35 8.81
C ILE A 433 14.99 18.11 9.59
N ILE A 434 14.70 16.96 8.98
CA ILE A 434 14.86 15.67 9.63
C ILE A 434 15.60 14.73 8.68
N HIS A 435 16.66 14.11 9.18
CA HIS A 435 17.37 13.06 8.44
C HIS A 435 16.64 11.72 8.55
N GLU A 436 16.72 10.86 7.54
CA GLU A 436 16.01 9.56 7.44
C GLU A 436 16.32 8.55 8.56
N ASP A 437 17.37 8.78 9.36
CA ASP A 437 17.68 7.97 10.55
C ASP A 437 17.18 8.57 11.87
N PHE A 438 16.50 9.72 11.81
CA PHE A 438 15.96 10.47 12.93
C PHE A 438 17.00 10.86 14.01
N LYS A 439 18.28 10.97 13.64
CA LYS A 439 19.35 11.42 14.55
C LYS A 439 19.69 12.89 14.37
N LEU A 440 19.31 13.50 13.26
CA LEU A 440 19.46 14.93 13.01
C LEU A 440 18.07 15.54 12.84
N PHE A 441 17.82 16.56 13.66
CA PHE A 441 16.62 17.38 13.66
C PHE A 441 17.06 18.83 13.84
N ASN A 442 16.59 19.71 12.98
CA ASN A 442 16.74 21.16 13.13
C ASN A 442 15.38 21.81 12.92
N HIS A 443 15.05 22.77 13.78
CA HIS A 443 13.88 23.63 13.66
C HIS A 443 14.36 25.08 13.75
N PHE A 444 14.03 25.88 12.74
CA PHE A 444 14.41 27.29 12.68
C PHE A 444 13.41 28.08 11.85
N HIS A 445 13.56 29.39 11.88
CA HIS A 445 12.72 30.32 11.14
C HIS A 445 13.62 31.17 10.23
N PRO A 446 13.22 31.48 8.99
CA PRO A 446 13.98 32.40 8.14
C PRO A 446 14.33 33.72 8.85
N GLU A 447 13.44 34.22 9.71
CA GLU A 447 13.62 35.41 10.54
C GLU A 447 14.77 35.33 11.54
N ASP A 448 15.22 34.13 11.90
CA ASP A 448 16.35 33.93 12.81
C ASP A 448 17.69 34.28 12.12
N PHE A 449 17.73 34.29 10.77
CA PHE A 449 18.95 34.50 9.99
C PHE A 449 18.95 35.77 9.15
N THR A 450 17.78 36.30 8.79
CA THR A 450 17.64 37.51 7.98
C THR A 450 16.46 38.35 8.41
N VAL A 451 16.53 39.65 8.13
CA VAL A 451 15.37 40.54 8.24
C VAL A 451 14.49 40.28 7.01
N LEU A 452 13.21 39.95 7.23
CA LEU A 452 12.24 39.85 6.15
C LEU A 452 11.98 41.24 5.57
N THR A 453 12.01 41.34 4.24
CA THR A 453 11.85 42.62 3.52
C THR A 453 10.55 42.63 2.72
N GLU A 454 10.01 43.82 2.45
CA GLU A 454 8.83 43.96 1.56
C GLU A 454 9.07 43.32 0.18
N ASP A 455 10.32 43.31 -0.31
CA ASP A 455 10.67 42.65 -1.56
C ASP A 455 10.45 41.13 -1.50
N MET A 456 10.81 40.48 -0.39
CA MET A 456 10.59 39.04 -0.20
C MET A 456 9.12 38.66 -0.25
N PHE A 457 8.25 39.46 0.40
CA PHE A 457 6.80 39.27 0.32
C PHE A 457 6.27 39.55 -1.08
N ARG A 458 6.77 40.61 -1.74
CA ARG A 458 6.39 40.93 -3.12
C ARG A 458 6.82 39.87 -4.12
N THR A 459 7.95 39.18 -3.92
CA THR A 459 8.42 38.12 -4.83
C THR A 459 7.96 36.73 -4.41
N GLY A 460 7.50 36.56 -3.17
CA GLY A 460 7.18 35.25 -2.59
C GLY A 460 8.41 34.36 -2.41
N VAL A 461 9.59 34.94 -2.20
CA VAL A 461 10.86 34.19 -2.12
C VAL A 461 11.57 34.48 -0.80
N PHE A 462 11.70 33.44 0.01
CA PHE A 462 12.27 33.49 1.35
C PHE A 462 13.56 32.66 1.38
N PRO A 463 14.75 33.30 1.46
CA PRO A 463 16.00 32.59 1.49
C PRO A 463 16.31 32.07 2.89
N PHE A 464 16.89 30.88 2.95
CA PHE A 464 17.51 30.33 4.16
C PHE A 464 18.74 29.52 3.79
N ALA A 465 19.56 29.13 4.76
CA ALA A 465 20.78 28.38 4.49
C ALA A 465 20.98 27.24 5.50
N LEU A 466 21.48 26.11 5.00
CA LEU A 466 21.64 24.88 5.77
C LEU A 466 23.02 24.28 5.60
N THR A 467 23.51 23.64 6.64
CA THR A 467 24.69 22.78 6.56
C THR A 467 24.28 21.35 6.88
N PHE A 468 24.41 20.45 5.90
CA PHE A 468 24.13 19.04 6.10
C PHE A 468 25.30 18.35 6.78
N GLN A 469 25.07 17.75 7.94
CA GLN A 469 26.14 17.12 8.74
C GLN A 469 26.38 15.66 8.36
N LYS A 470 25.50 15.07 7.53
CA LYS A 470 25.51 13.63 7.21
C LYS A 470 25.00 13.37 5.80
N GLU A 471 25.47 12.29 5.17
CA GLU A 471 24.89 11.77 3.93
C GLU A 471 23.59 11.02 4.20
N GLY A 472 22.64 11.17 3.30
CA GLY A 472 21.37 10.45 3.34
C GLY A 472 20.22 11.32 2.88
N ARG A 473 19.01 10.77 3.01
CA ARG A 473 17.76 11.50 2.72
C ARG A 473 17.38 12.41 3.88
N TYR A 474 17.00 13.63 3.55
CA TYR A 474 16.41 14.59 4.47
C TYR A 474 14.97 14.91 4.02
N ILE A 475 14.05 15.02 4.96
CA ILE A 475 12.79 15.74 4.77
C ILE A 475 12.98 17.17 5.25
N VAL A 476 12.59 18.14 4.42
CA VAL A 476 12.47 19.54 4.78
C VAL A 476 10.98 19.85 4.78
N ALA A 477 10.44 20.13 5.96
CA ALA A 477 9.07 20.56 6.16
C ALA A 477 9.03 22.06 6.38
N VAL A 478 8.02 22.70 5.82
CA VAL A 478 7.75 24.13 5.97
C VAL A 478 6.28 24.29 6.32
N ASP A 479 5.98 25.12 7.30
CA ASP A 479 4.61 25.53 7.59
C ASP A 479 4.50 27.04 7.85
N PHE A 480 3.31 27.56 7.60
CA PHE A 480 2.93 28.96 7.81
C PHE A 480 1.40 29.10 7.81
N THR A 481 0.90 30.26 8.23
CA THR A 481 -0.52 30.60 8.18
C THR A 481 -0.81 31.64 7.09
N HIS A 482 -1.81 31.40 6.25
CA HIS A 482 -2.26 32.28 5.18
C HIS A 482 -3.79 32.41 5.18
N LYS A 483 -4.32 33.63 5.35
CA LYS A 483 -5.76 33.93 5.39
C LYS A 483 -6.51 33.13 6.47
N GLY A 484 -5.91 32.96 7.63
CA GLY A 484 -6.42 32.10 8.70
C GLY A 484 -6.34 30.59 8.40
N HIS A 485 -5.87 30.18 7.23
CA HIS A 485 -5.64 28.77 6.91
C HIS A 485 -4.20 28.37 7.20
N GLU A 486 -4.03 27.21 7.82
CA GLU A 486 -2.73 26.60 8.03
C GLU A 486 -2.26 25.89 6.77
N VAL A 487 -0.99 26.11 6.42
CA VAL A 487 -0.37 25.53 5.23
C VAL A 487 0.90 24.80 5.65
N ALA A 488 1.04 23.56 5.22
CA ALA A 488 2.23 22.75 5.44
C ALA A 488 2.69 22.10 4.14
N PHE A 489 3.99 22.08 3.91
CA PHE A 489 4.62 21.51 2.72
C PHE A 489 5.86 20.72 3.11
N THR A 490 6.11 19.62 2.41
CA THR A 490 7.33 18.82 2.62
C THR A 490 8.02 18.54 1.30
N LYS A 491 9.35 18.56 1.32
CA LYS A 491 10.17 18.13 0.20
C LYS A 491 11.34 17.30 0.69
N THR A 492 11.65 16.22 -0.04
CA THR A 492 12.79 15.37 0.30
C THR A 492 14.00 15.70 -0.55
N PHE A 493 15.18 15.61 0.06
CA PHE A 493 16.46 15.86 -0.59
C PHE A 493 17.44 14.74 -0.26
N ASP A 494 18.08 14.17 -1.29
CA ASP A 494 19.16 13.21 -1.11
C ASP A 494 20.50 13.96 -1.12
N VAL A 495 21.26 13.87 -0.02
CA VAL A 495 22.54 14.57 0.18
C VAL A 495 23.69 13.57 0.17
N GLY A 496 24.69 13.80 -0.69
CA GLY A 496 25.85 12.91 -0.83
C GLY A 496 25.49 11.53 -1.40
N GLN A 497 26.32 10.51 -1.09
CA GLN A 497 26.04 9.14 -1.54
C GLN A 497 25.12 8.43 -0.54
N ARG A 498 23.80 8.55 -0.76
CA ARG A 498 22.80 7.88 0.08
C ARG A 498 23.08 6.38 0.18
N LYS A 499 23.31 5.91 1.41
CA LYS A 499 23.38 4.50 1.77
C LYS A 499 22.21 4.20 2.71
N PRO A 500 21.19 3.45 2.26
CA PRO A 500 20.05 3.11 3.11
C PRO A 500 20.55 2.51 4.43
N SER A 501 20.16 3.10 5.56
CA SER A 501 20.49 2.61 6.89
C SER A 501 19.23 2.02 7.51
N ALA A 502 19.34 0.85 8.14
CA ALA A 502 18.21 0.26 8.85
C ALA A 502 17.80 1.17 10.00
N LEU A 503 16.50 1.50 10.08
CA LEU A 503 15.95 2.28 11.18
C LEU A 503 16.15 1.54 12.51
N LEU A 504 16.88 2.17 13.44
CA LEU A 504 17.02 1.66 14.81
C LEU A 504 15.74 1.96 15.58
N LYS A 505 14.93 0.93 15.82
CA LYS A 505 13.66 1.05 16.55
C LYS A 505 13.92 1.10 18.05
N ASP A 506 13.44 2.16 18.70
CA ASP A 506 13.50 2.33 20.16
C ASP A 506 12.19 2.89 20.70
N PHE A 507 11.32 2.00 21.17
CA PHE A 507 10.02 2.33 21.76
C PHE A 507 10.09 2.57 23.28
N SER A 508 11.28 2.89 23.82
CA SER A 508 11.43 3.24 25.23
C SER A 508 10.59 4.47 25.56
N LYS A 509 9.69 4.35 26.53
CA LYS A 509 8.87 5.45 27.06
C LYS A 509 9.62 6.37 28.03
N LYS A 510 10.94 6.21 28.14
CA LYS A 510 11.81 7.01 29.01
C LYS A 510 13.13 7.34 28.31
N GLY A 511 13.63 8.54 28.53
CA GLY A 511 14.89 9.01 27.97
C GLY A 511 15.55 10.06 28.84
N LYS A 512 16.85 10.30 28.60
CA LYS A 512 17.60 11.38 29.24
C LYS A 512 17.97 12.42 28.19
N PHE A 513 17.48 13.64 28.35
CA PHE A 513 17.65 14.74 27.40
C PHE A 513 18.21 15.95 28.14
N ASN A 514 19.39 16.43 27.73
CA ASN A 514 20.08 17.58 28.34
C ASN A 514 20.19 17.51 29.89
N GLY A 515 20.37 16.30 30.44
CA GLY A 515 20.51 16.05 31.88
C GLY A 515 19.19 15.83 32.64
N LEU A 516 18.04 16.08 32.01
CA LEU A 516 16.72 15.78 32.57
C LEU A 516 16.29 14.36 32.21
N ASP A 517 15.60 13.70 33.13
CA ASP A 517 14.90 12.44 32.89
C ASP A 517 13.47 12.76 32.43
N VAL A 518 13.08 12.28 31.24
CA VAL A 518 11.76 12.49 30.64
C VAL A 518 11.07 11.15 30.47
N VAL A 519 9.84 11.07 30.94
CA VAL A 519 8.98 9.89 30.80
C VAL A 519 7.73 10.30 30.02
N ILE A 520 7.31 9.46 29.08
CA ILE A 520 6.04 9.61 28.37
C ILE A 520 5.04 8.57 28.86
N GLU A 521 3.89 9.03 29.29
CA GLU A 521 2.70 8.21 29.47
C GLU A 521 1.81 8.39 28.25
N ILE A 522 1.25 7.29 27.76
CA ILE A 522 0.48 7.25 26.50
C ILE A 522 -0.85 6.58 26.81
N ASP A 523 -1.94 7.27 26.47
CA ASP A 523 -3.31 6.78 26.62
C ASP A 523 -4.09 7.00 25.29
N PRO A 524 -4.64 5.95 24.66
CA PRO A 524 -4.55 4.55 25.04
C PRO A 524 -3.12 3.99 24.92
N ALA A 525 -2.80 2.98 25.74
CA ALA A 525 -1.46 2.38 25.76
C ALA A 525 -1.04 1.74 24.42
N ASN A 526 -2.02 1.33 23.62
CA ASN A 526 -1.86 0.89 22.24
C ASN A 526 -2.40 2.00 21.34
N LEU A 527 -1.50 2.66 20.60
CA LEU A 527 -1.90 3.72 19.68
C LEU A 527 -2.57 3.13 18.45
N VAL A 528 -3.61 3.83 18.00
CA VAL A 528 -4.39 3.50 16.83
C VAL A 528 -4.50 4.78 15.99
N PHE A 529 -4.27 4.68 14.68
CA PHE A 529 -4.45 5.85 13.80
C PHE A 529 -5.95 6.24 13.77
N ASN A 530 -6.26 7.52 13.55
CA ASN A 530 -7.61 8.11 13.65
C ASN A 530 -8.29 8.03 15.03
N GLU A 531 -7.61 7.51 16.05
CA GLU A 531 -8.05 7.64 17.43
C GLU A 531 -7.26 8.74 18.16
N LYS A 532 -7.97 9.50 18.99
CA LYS A 532 -7.35 10.50 19.86
C LYS A 532 -6.37 9.81 20.79
N SER A 533 -5.12 10.26 20.75
CA SER A 533 -4.06 9.77 21.61
C SER A 533 -3.55 10.88 22.50
N HIS A 534 -3.46 10.59 23.79
CA HIS A 534 -3.00 11.51 24.83
C HIS A 534 -1.60 11.12 25.26
N PHE A 535 -0.68 12.07 25.17
CA PHE A 535 0.70 11.93 25.59
C PHE A 535 0.95 12.87 26.76
N LYS A 536 1.41 12.32 27.87
CA LYS A 536 1.85 13.11 29.02
C LYS A 536 3.36 13.01 29.15
N TYR A 537 4.04 14.14 28.98
CA TYR A 537 5.48 14.28 29.15
C TYR A 537 5.79 14.78 30.56
N SER A 538 6.45 13.95 31.38
CA SER A 538 6.85 14.31 32.74
C SER A 538 8.36 14.53 32.83
N PHE A 539 8.76 15.72 33.26
CA PHE A 539 10.16 16.13 33.39
C PHE A 539 10.64 16.04 34.84
N SER A 540 11.78 15.40 35.06
CA SER A 540 12.38 15.23 36.39
C SER A 540 13.91 15.26 36.39
N ARG A 541 14.49 15.40 37.59
CA ARG A 541 15.93 15.28 37.85
C ARG A 541 16.18 14.07 38.74
N GLY A 542 17.09 13.19 38.31
CA GLY A 542 17.66 12.15 39.16
C GLY A 542 16.79 10.91 39.32
N GLY A 543 16.40 10.26 38.22
CA GLY A 543 15.52 9.08 38.34
C GLY A 543 15.25 8.21 37.10
N VAL A 544 16.29 7.79 36.36
CA VAL A 544 16.29 6.44 35.74
C VAL A 544 17.62 5.75 36.09
N GLY A 545 17.60 4.81 37.05
CA GLY A 545 18.73 3.92 37.36
C GLY A 545 19.57 4.20 38.62
N ALA A 546 19.20 5.16 39.49
CA ALA A 546 20.04 5.57 40.63
C ALA A 546 19.47 5.30 42.05
N GLY A 547 18.29 4.69 42.19
CA GLY A 547 17.70 4.37 43.51
C GLY A 547 17.28 5.58 44.36
N ILE A 548 17.27 6.78 43.79
CA ILE A 548 16.80 8.03 44.41
C ILE A 548 15.47 8.39 43.74
N ALA A 549 14.51 8.92 44.52
CA ALA A 549 13.23 9.36 43.98
C ALA A 549 13.43 10.56 43.02
N PRO A 550 12.82 10.55 41.82
CA PRO A 550 12.94 11.64 40.87
C PRO A 550 12.39 12.94 41.47
N THR A 551 13.13 14.04 41.28
CA THR A 551 12.67 15.39 41.66
C THR A 551 11.99 16.07 40.47
N PRO A 552 10.69 16.40 40.53
CA PRO A 552 9.98 17.04 39.43
C PRO A 552 10.59 18.40 39.02
N VAL A 553 10.60 18.70 37.71
CA VAL A 553 11.06 19.98 37.16
C VAL A 553 9.87 20.91 36.98
N ALA A 554 9.68 21.90 37.86
CA ALA A 554 8.56 22.85 37.82
C ALA A 554 8.96 24.25 37.31
N ASP A 555 10.13 24.37 36.69
CA ASP A 555 10.69 25.62 36.17
C ASP A 555 10.98 25.57 34.66
N LEU A 556 10.16 24.84 33.90
CA LEU A 556 10.12 24.92 32.43
C LEU A 556 9.61 26.31 32.00
N GLU A 557 10.09 26.79 30.86
CA GLU A 557 9.80 28.14 30.33
C GLU A 557 9.05 28.00 28.98
N PRO A 558 8.15 28.94 28.62
CA PRO A 558 7.57 28.96 27.28
C PRO A 558 8.66 29.04 26.19
N TYR A 559 8.44 28.34 25.09
CA TYR A 559 9.28 28.37 23.91
C TYR A 559 8.42 28.69 22.69
N LEU A 560 8.68 29.83 22.03
CA LEU A 560 7.94 30.30 20.86
C LEU A 560 6.42 30.27 21.12
N GLY A 561 5.97 30.98 22.15
CA GLY A 561 4.55 31.07 22.52
C GLY A 561 3.87 29.79 23.02
N ALA A 562 4.55 28.64 23.13
CA ALA A 562 3.96 27.37 23.58
C ALA A 562 4.73 26.73 24.76
N PRO A 563 4.10 25.80 25.53
CA PRO A 563 4.79 24.99 26.51
C PRO A 563 5.89 24.10 25.92
N MET A 564 5.63 23.54 24.73
CA MET A 564 6.50 22.64 23.99
C MET A 564 6.05 22.57 22.54
N HIS A 565 6.99 22.52 21.59
CA HIS A 565 6.70 22.29 20.17
C HIS A 565 6.97 20.83 19.82
N PHE A 566 6.20 20.26 18.90
CA PHE A 566 6.28 18.85 18.51
C PHE A 566 6.34 18.70 17.00
N ALA A 567 7.34 17.95 16.52
CA ALA A 567 7.39 17.48 15.14
C ALA A 567 7.22 15.96 15.11
N ILE A 568 6.17 15.49 14.45
CA ILE A 568 5.77 14.09 14.38
C ILE A 568 5.97 13.63 12.95
N VAL A 569 6.87 12.68 12.73
CA VAL A 569 7.26 12.23 11.39
C VAL A 569 7.20 10.72 11.27
N SER A 570 6.65 10.22 10.16
CA SER A 570 6.61 8.78 9.87
C SER A 570 8.00 8.24 9.49
N ALA A 571 8.23 6.96 9.76
CA ALA A 571 9.50 6.28 9.49
C ALA A 571 9.93 6.30 8.01
N ASP A 572 8.97 6.41 7.10
CA ASP A 572 9.14 6.49 5.65
C ASP A 572 9.16 7.94 5.13
N LEU A 573 9.06 8.93 6.01
CA LEU A 573 9.04 10.37 5.72
C LEU A 573 7.85 10.83 4.86
N SER A 574 6.79 10.02 4.73
CA SER A 574 5.60 10.38 3.94
C SER A 574 4.57 11.20 4.71
N SER A 575 4.64 11.19 6.05
CA SER A 575 3.77 11.99 6.91
C SER A 575 4.60 12.85 7.84
N PHE A 576 4.21 14.11 7.92
CA PHE A 576 4.78 15.07 8.85
C PHE A 576 3.64 15.85 9.49
N ALA A 577 3.73 16.06 10.80
CA ALA A 577 2.94 17.04 11.50
C ALA A 577 3.83 17.90 12.40
N HIS A 578 3.49 19.17 12.49
CA HIS A 578 4.05 20.08 13.47
C HIS A 578 2.89 20.55 14.36
N THR A 579 3.07 20.57 15.68
CA THR A 579 2.01 20.92 16.63
C THR A 579 2.64 21.36 17.94
N HIS A 580 1.84 21.66 18.96
CA HIS A 580 2.33 22.12 20.25
C HIS A 580 1.61 21.44 21.42
N GLY A 581 2.27 21.49 22.58
CA GLY A 581 1.74 20.95 23.82
C GLY A 581 0.88 21.93 24.60
N THR A 582 0.17 21.41 25.58
CA THR A 582 -0.70 22.13 26.49
C THR A 582 -0.29 21.90 27.95
N LEU A 583 -0.79 22.74 28.87
CA LEU A 583 -0.54 22.57 30.31
C LEU A 583 -1.64 21.74 31.00
N SER A 584 -2.78 21.55 30.34
CA SER A 584 -3.88 20.71 30.81
C SER A 584 -4.18 19.59 29.80
N ALA A 585 -4.54 18.42 30.31
CA ALA A 585 -5.03 17.31 29.49
C ALA A 585 -6.42 17.58 28.87
N GLU A 586 -7.19 18.50 29.47
CA GLU A 586 -8.57 18.86 29.07
C GLU A 586 -8.63 19.99 28.03
N GLU A 587 -7.50 20.63 27.69
CA GLU A 587 -7.44 21.58 26.58
C GLU A 587 -7.55 20.79 25.26
N GLU A 588 -8.66 20.98 24.53
CA GLU A 588 -8.96 20.30 23.26
C GLU A 588 -7.98 20.71 22.14
N GLU A 589 -7.98 19.93 21.05
CA GLU A 589 -7.03 19.97 19.94
C GLU A 589 -6.69 21.40 19.49
N HIS A 590 -5.41 21.75 19.56
CA HIS A 590 -4.85 22.65 18.55
C HIS A 590 -4.47 21.76 17.36
N HIS A 591 -5.23 21.84 16.28
CA HIS A 591 -4.91 21.12 15.05
C HIS A 591 -3.47 21.46 14.65
N GLY A 592 -2.58 20.48 14.64
CA GLY A 592 -1.22 20.69 14.17
C GLY A 592 -1.18 20.87 12.65
N TRP A 593 -0.18 21.59 12.14
CA TRP A 593 0.14 21.65 10.72
C TRP A 593 0.42 20.25 10.18
N ARG A 594 -0.34 19.77 9.19
CA ARG A 594 -0.18 18.43 8.61
C ARG A 594 0.26 18.53 7.16
N ALA A 595 1.38 17.89 6.83
CA ALA A 595 1.79 17.64 5.45
C ALA A 595 1.59 16.15 5.13
N VAL A 596 0.65 15.89 4.22
CA VAL A 596 0.51 14.62 3.48
C VAL A 596 1.01 14.93 2.06
N SER A 597 1.62 13.96 1.37
CA SER A 597 2.27 14.17 0.06
C SER A 597 1.35 14.63 -1.09
N GLU A 598 0.07 14.88 -0.83
CA GLU A 598 -0.81 15.83 -1.51
C GLU A 598 -1.73 16.39 -0.42
N ALA A 599 -1.90 17.71 -0.38
CA ALA A 599 -2.58 18.42 0.69
C ALA A 599 -4.01 17.89 0.91
N LEU A 600 -4.25 17.32 2.09
CA LEU A 600 -5.60 17.10 2.62
C LEU A 600 -5.81 18.08 3.78
N ALA A 601 -6.46 19.20 3.49
CA ALA A 601 -7.07 20.05 4.50
C ALA A 601 -8.35 19.35 4.98
N HIS A 602 -8.45 19.06 6.27
CA HIS A 602 -9.74 18.81 6.89
C HIS A 602 -10.28 20.13 7.40
N GLU A 603 -11.54 20.43 7.05
CA GLU A 603 -12.36 21.43 7.70
C GLU A 603 -12.49 21.06 9.19
N GLY A 604 -11.76 21.78 10.04
CA GLY A 604 -12.10 21.95 11.45
C GLY A 604 -12.71 23.34 11.58
N GLU A 605 -13.82 23.45 12.30
CA GLU A 605 -14.47 24.73 12.57
C GLU A 605 -13.52 25.74 13.23
N GLU A 606 -13.79 26.99 12.93
CA GLU A 606 -13.05 28.20 13.28
C GLU A 606 -12.65 28.29 14.78
N GLU A 607 -11.37 28.57 15.04
CA GLU A 607 -11.00 29.54 16.07
C GLU A 607 -10.11 30.64 15.46
N ASP A 608 -10.76 31.72 15.05
CA ASP A 608 -10.13 33.01 14.79
C ASP A 608 -9.48 33.51 16.10
N SER A 609 -8.16 33.30 16.26
CA SER A 609 -7.37 33.79 17.40
C SER A 609 -7.33 35.33 17.54
N ARG A 610 -8.10 36.07 16.73
CA ARG A 610 -8.24 37.52 16.79
C ARG A 610 -9.70 38.01 16.95
N LYS A 611 -10.69 37.14 17.08
CA LYS A 611 -12.09 37.54 17.32
C LYS A 611 -12.80 36.86 18.50
N GLU A 612 -12.19 36.86 19.68
CA GLU A 612 -13.00 37.00 20.89
C GLU A 612 -12.35 37.95 21.90
N LYS A 613 -13.16 38.91 22.37
CA LYS A 613 -12.90 39.62 23.63
C LYS A 613 -13.19 38.64 24.78
N GLY A 614 -12.27 37.71 25.01
CA GLY A 614 -12.23 36.78 26.14
C GLY A 614 -10.76 36.54 26.51
N GLU A 615 -10.43 36.45 27.79
CA GLU A 615 -9.06 36.31 28.28
C GLU A 615 -8.38 35.05 27.73
N ALA A 616 -7.58 35.16 26.67
CA ALA A 616 -6.57 34.14 26.37
C ALA A 616 -5.63 34.04 27.57
N THR A 617 -5.65 32.90 28.26
CA THR A 617 -4.84 32.62 29.44
C THR A 617 -3.37 32.70 29.06
N LYS A 618 -2.73 33.83 29.38
CA LYS A 618 -1.30 34.06 29.17
C LYS A 618 -0.52 32.92 29.85
N LEU A 619 0.26 32.15 29.08
CA LEU A 619 1.08 31.08 29.65
C LEU A 619 1.94 31.61 30.81
N PRO A 620 2.04 30.87 31.93
CA PRO A 620 2.87 31.28 33.04
C PRO A 620 4.35 31.29 32.61
N ASN A 621 5.12 32.23 33.15
CA ASN A 621 6.57 32.33 32.87
C ASN A 621 7.34 31.06 33.28
N LYS A 622 6.78 30.26 34.20
CA LYS A 622 7.32 28.98 34.65
C LYS A 622 6.21 27.96 34.87
N PHE A 623 6.41 26.72 34.44
CA PHE A 623 5.47 25.61 34.61
C PHE A 623 6.20 24.25 34.69
N GLY A 624 5.42 23.17 34.79
CA GLY A 624 5.88 21.79 34.89
C GLY A 624 5.36 21.09 36.15
N PRO A 625 5.64 19.80 36.33
CA PRO A 625 6.55 18.97 35.52
C PRO A 625 5.95 18.37 34.26
N ASP A 626 4.65 18.53 34.06
CA ASP A 626 3.91 17.83 33.04
C ASP A 626 3.55 18.77 31.87
N ILE A 627 3.70 18.26 30.64
CA ILE A 627 3.21 18.87 29.40
C ILE A 627 2.42 17.80 28.66
N PHE A 628 1.29 18.17 28.08
CA PHE A 628 0.40 17.25 27.36
C PHE A 628 0.49 17.48 25.86
N LEU A 629 0.33 16.41 25.09
CA LEU A 629 0.18 16.43 23.64
C LEU A 629 -1.01 15.55 23.30
N ASN A 630 -2.01 16.13 22.65
CA ASN A 630 -3.13 15.41 22.07
C ASN A 630 -2.88 15.29 20.58
N TYR A 631 -2.82 14.06 20.05
CA TYR A 631 -2.55 13.86 18.64
C TYR A 631 -3.28 12.65 18.09
N THR A 632 -3.82 12.82 16.88
CA THR A 632 -4.51 11.77 16.12
C THR A 632 -3.66 11.38 14.93
N PHE A 633 -3.02 10.21 14.97
CA PHE A 633 -2.13 9.76 13.90
C PHE A 633 -2.93 9.48 12.62
N PRO A 634 -2.50 9.95 11.44
CA PRO A 634 -3.28 9.79 10.20
C PRO A 634 -3.22 8.39 9.61
N TYR A 635 -2.10 7.67 9.82
CA TYR A 635 -1.86 6.36 9.23
C TYR A 635 -1.17 5.42 10.22
N PRO A 636 -1.36 4.09 10.11
CA PRO A 636 -0.59 3.14 10.89
C PRO A 636 0.88 3.15 10.46
N GLY A 637 1.78 2.92 11.40
CA GLY A 637 3.22 2.95 11.12
C GLY A 637 4.06 3.27 12.35
N ILE A 638 5.36 3.40 12.11
CA ILE A 638 6.30 3.87 13.12
C ILE A 638 6.45 5.37 12.96
N TYR A 639 6.27 6.11 14.04
CA TYR A 639 6.47 7.56 14.06
C TYR A 639 7.57 7.93 15.04
N THR A 640 8.33 8.96 14.70
CA THR A 640 9.21 9.65 15.63
C THR A 640 8.58 10.97 16.02
N ILE A 641 8.45 11.20 17.32
CA ILE A 641 7.97 12.45 17.91
C ILE A 641 9.19 13.18 18.47
N PHE A 642 9.57 14.27 17.82
CA PHE A 642 10.53 15.25 18.34
C PHE A 642 9.78 16.28 19.16
N GLY A 643 10.33 16.67 20.29
CA GLY A 643 9.73 17.66 21.16
C GLY A 643 10.73 18.71 21.62
N GLU A 644 10.39 19.98 21.51
CA GLU A 644 11.23 21.11 21.91
C GLU A 644 10.60 21.85 23.08
N ALA A 645 11.19 21.70 24.27
CA ALA A 645 10.83 22.42 25.47
C ALA A 645 11.98 23.33 25.91
N ARG A 646 11.71 24.38 26.69
CA ARG A 646 12.76 25.27 27.21
C ARG A 646 12.91 25.15 28.72
N HIS A 647 14.15 25.09 29.18
CA HIS A 647 14.48 25.04 30.61
C HIS A 647 15.81 25.78 30.85
N GLN A 648 15.81 26.73 31.78
CA GLN A 648 16.97 27.56 32.12
C GLN A 648 17.60 28.24 30.89
N GLY A 649 16.75 28.79 30.02
CA GLY A 649 17.19 29.47 28.80
C GLY A 649 17.78 28.56 27.71
N LYS A 650 17.71 27.23 27.84
CA LYS A 650 18.17 26.27 26.82
C LYS A 650 17.00 25.46 26.29
N VAL A 651 17.00 25.24 24.97
CA VAL A 651 16.07 24.31 24.32
C VAL A 651 16.53 22.87 24.60
N ILE A 652 15.57 22.03 24.98
CA ILE A 652 15.71 20.60 25.19
C ILE A 652 14.97 19.91 24.05
N LEU A 653 15.70 19.14 23.26
CA LEU A 653 15.14 18.29 22.22
C LEU A 653 14.91 16.88 22.78
N THR A 654 13.66 16.51 22.97
CA THR A 654 13.25 15.14 23.27
C THR A 654 12.99 14.38 21.98
N LYS A 655 13.15 13.05 22.03
CA LYS A 655 12.85 12.17 20.91
C LYS A 655 12.30 10.86 21.41
N PHE A 656 11.10 10.52 20.99
CA PHE A 656 10.46 9.25 21.27
C PHE A 656 9.95 8.61 19.99
N MET A 657 10.01 7.29 19.92
CA MET A 657 9.43 6.53 18.82
C MET A 657 8.19 5.80 19.33
N VAL A 658 7.15 5.79 18.50
CA VAL A 658 5.90 5.09 18.78
C VAL A 658 5.50 4.22 17.60
N GLU A 659 4.82 3.13 17.89
CA GLU A 659 4.19 2.27 16.90
C GLU A 659 2.69 2.49 16.96
N VAL A 660 2.10 2.86 15.83
CA VAL A 660 0.68 3.13 15.67
C VAL A 660 0.07 1.97 14.92
N GLY A 661 -0.82 1.25 15.59
CA GLY A 661 -1.63 0.17 15.01
C GLY A 661 -2.80 0.73 14.20
N ALA A 662 -3.57 -0.17 13.60
CA ALA A 662 -4.86 0.17 13.02
C ALA A 662 -6.02 -0.29 13.94
N ASP A 663 -7.17 0.38 13.82
CA ASP A 663 -8.33 0.30 14.71
C ASP A 663 -8.76 -1.15 14.99
N GLN A 664 -9.08 -1.42 16.27
CA GLN A 664 -9.34 -2.74 16.80
C GLN A 664 -10.76 -3.26 16.53
N ASP A 665 -11.74 -2.40 16.16
CA ASP A 665 -13.15 -2.82 16.16
C ASP A 665 -13.84 -2.94 14.79
N GLY A 666 -13.31 -2.39 13.71
CA GLY A 666 -13.94 -2.54 12.38
C GLY A 666 -15.42 -2.10 12.32
N ALA A 667 -15.86 -1.27 13.27
CA ALA A 667 -17.17 -0.65 13.36
C ALA A 667 -16.99 0.86 13.49
N MET A 668 -17.63 1.62 12.60
CA MET A 668 -17.60 3.08 12.63
C MET A 668 -18.13 3.61 13.98
N PRO A 669 -17.43 4.56 14.65
CA PRO A 669 -18.12 5.53 15.47
C PRO A 669 -19.17 6.23 14.61
N ALA A 670 -20.38 6.43 15.12
CA ALA A 670 -21.36 7.26 14.41
C ALA A 670 -20.74 8.63 14.11
N PRO A 671 -21.05 9.27 12.96
CA PRO A 671 -20.64 10.64 12.74
C PRO A 671 -21.18 11.45 13.90
N ASN A 672 -20.30 12.09 14.66
CA ASN A 672 -20.73 13.13 15.59
C ASN A 672 -21.36 14.22 14.73
N GLU A 673 -22.67 14.41 14.87
CA GLU A 673 -23.33 15.64 14.49
C GLU A 673 -22.79 16.73 15.41
N HIS A 674 -21.77 17.48 14.99
CA HIS A 674 -21.55 18.86 15.40
C HIS A 674 -20.83 19.57 14.26
#